data_AF-A0A2V6M0B3-F1
#
_entry.id   AF-A0A2V6M0B3-F1
#
_cell.length_a   1.000
_cell.length_b   1.000
_cell.length_c   1.000
_cell.angle_alpha   90.00
_cell.angle_beta   90.00
_cell.angle_gamma   90.00
#
_symmetry.space_group_name_H-M   'P 1'
#
loop_
_entity.id
_entity.type
_entity.pdbx_description
1 polymer ?
#
loop_
_entity_poly.entity_id
_entity_poly.type
_entity_poly.pdbx_seq_one_letter_code
_entity_poly.pdbx_strand_id
1 'polypeptide(L)'
;MKATSWLLLLYSLPTNRNTERVAVWRRLKRMGAIQLKTSAYLLPDEPAQYEQFQWLAQQIRDYGGDSTLVRAQEIEGLTREKVVSLFNAARDKEYVGLRKALQSFILRRRKSDANFAAAELERLTKQFRELREIDFFDSPRGHEAAMLLRRAEGPKRSPKLQTLDAKQYHGKIWLTRPRPEIDRVGSAWLISKFIDPKAKFVFAPTAQADPGAIAFDMLDAEFSHHGNCCTFETLTKRFAISDKAVAKIGEMIHDADLDDARFQRVECVGIDRVLKGWAKEGLPDEQILHRGFECFERVFATAMKAISSQQTTAETSRQTRLPTFREAFRFWLKLGFISFGGPTGQIAIMQTELVEKKRWISQSRFLHALNYCMLLPGPEAQQLAIYIGWLLHKTWGGIVAGSLFVIPSIFVLWMLSYVYAAFGNIPWIAAVFYGLKPAVTAIVMAAVIRIGRKALRNEVMWTLATLAFIAIYFFKVPFPMIVLSAGLIGFLGGLFWKNKFQVLSSDGGELETSVISDEQESPPHTRPNWARAIRVIAVCVALWIAPTLIAGIAKGWQSTLFNEGLFFSKAAVVTFGGAYAVLPYVAQQALFHYGWLKPGQMMDGLGLAETTPGPLIMVVQFVGFMGAWQHPEGLPPLLAATLGALLTTWATFTPCFLWIFLGGPHIEKLRGNVKLATALSAITAAIVGVVLNLAVW
;
A
#
# COMPACT_ATOMS: atom_id res chain seq x y z
N MET A 1 9.86 -31.92 -5.38
CA MET A 1 11.04 -32.81 -5.59
C MET A 1 11.45 -32.77 -7.07
N LYS A 2 12.73 -32.90 -7.41
CA LYS A 2 13.22 -32.76 -8.80
C LYS A 2 13.45 -34.16 -9.40
N ALA A 3 12.45 -34.74 -10.07
CA ALA A 3 12.60 -36.02 -10.76
C ALA A 3 13.82 -36.03 -11.71
N THR A 4 14.73 -36.98 -11.52
CA THR A 4 16.00 -37.12 -12.27
C THR A 4 15.90 -38.09 -13.46
N SER A 5 14.80 -38.83 -13.55
CA SER A 5 14.50 -39.82 -14.60
C SER A 5 12.99 -39.90 -14.84
N TRP A 6 12.59 -40.56 -15.92
CA TRP A 6 11.21 -40.68 -16.39
C TRP A 6 10.80 -42.14 -16.54
N LEU A 7 9.52 -42.41 -16.28
CA LEU A 7 8.87 -43.67 -16.55
C LEU A 7 8.06 -43.56 -17.83
N LEU A 8 8.44 -44.33 -18.84
CA LEU A 8 7.75 -44.40 -20.11
C LEU A 8 7.02 -45.75 -20.20
N LEU A 9 5.69 -45.69 -20.22
CA LEU A 9 4.84 -46.85 -20.51
C LEU A 9 4.44 -46.81 -21.98
N LEU A 10 4.92 -47.80 -22.73
CA LEU A 10 4.48 -48.09 -24.10
C LEU A 10 3.47 -49.22 -24.03
N TYR A 11 2.29 -49.06 -24.64
CA TYR A 11 1.32 -50.16 -24.65
C TYR A 11 0.47 -50.22 -25.92
N SER A 12 -0.02 -51.42 -26.22
CA SER A 12 -1.00 -51.67 -27.26
C SER A 12 -2.11 -52.58 -26.74
N LEU A 13 -3.35 -52.34 -27.18
CA LEU A 13 -4.51 -53.16 -26.86
C LEU A 13 -5.28 -53.46 -28.14
N PRO A 14 -5.87 -54.67 -28.28
CA PRO A 14 -6.71 -55.02 -29.42
C PRO A 14 -7.84 -54.02 -29.66
N THR A 15 -8.13 -53.73 -30.93
CA THR A 15 -9.12 -52.71 -31.32
C THR A 15 -10.57 -53.07 -30.96
N ASN A 16 -10.85 -54.36 -30.75
CA ASN A 16 -12.16 -54.88 -30.33
C ASN A 16 -12.44 -54.77 -28.82
N ARG A 17 -11.48 -54.31 -28.01
CA ARG A 17 -11.56 -54.21 -26.53
C ARG A 17 -11.83 -52.78 -26.05
N ASN A 18 -12.95 -52.18 -26.47
CA ASN A 18 -13.23 -50.76 -26.20
C ASN A 18 -13.39 -50.44 -24.70
N THR A 19 -14.03 -51.32 -23.93
CA THR A 19 -14.25 -51.12 -22.49
C THR A 19 -12.94 -51.09 -21.71
N GLU A 20 -12.06 -52.04 -21.99
CA GLU A 20 -10.75 -52.19 -21.37
C GLU A 20 -9.82 -51.02 -21.74
N ARG A 21 -9.86 -50.57 -23.01
CA ARG A 21 -9.12 -49.39 -23.47
C ARG A 21 -9.54 -48.12 -22.72
N VAL A 22 -10.83 -47.92 -22.50
CA VAL A 22 -11.35 -46.79 -21.72
C VAL A 22 -10.95 -46.92 -20.24
N ALA A 23 -10.96 -48.13 -19.68
CA ALA A 23 -10.54 -48.38 -18.30
C ALA A 23 -9.07 -48.02 -18.07
N VAL A 24 -8.18 -48.46 -18.98
CA VAL A 24 -6.75 -48.13 -18.96
C VAL A 24 -6.53 -46.63 -19.12
N TRP A 25 -7.21 -45.99 -20.07
CA TRP A 25 -7.11 -44.53 -20.26
C TRP A 25 -7.55 -43.74 -19.01
N ARG A 26 -8.66 -44.12 -18.37
CA ARG A 26 -9.13 -43.49 -17.12
C ARG A 26 -8.13 -43.68 -15.97
N ARG A 27 -7.42 -44.80 -15.95
CA ARG A 27 -6.42 -45.09 -14.92
C ARG A 27 -5.14 -44.27 -15.14
N LEU A 28 -4.66 -44.18 -16.37
CA LEU A 28 -3.56 -43.28 -16.76
C LEU A 28 -3.85 -41.83 -16.41
N LYS A 29 -5.07 -41.36 -16.69
CA LYS A 29 -5.49 -40.00 -16.33
C LYS A 29 -5.48 -39.78 -14.81
N ARG A 30 -5.96 -40.75 -14.03
CA ARG A 30 -5.96 -40.70 -12.55
C ARG A 30 -4.56 -40.71 -11.95
N MET A 31 -3.60 -41.32 -12.62
CA MET A 31 -2.19 -41.33 -12.19
C MET A 31 -1.45 -40.03 -12.57
N GLY A 32 -2.09 -39.11 -13.31
CA GLY A 32 -1.42 -37.89 -13.79
C GLY A 32 -0.49 -38.09 -14.99
N ALA A 33 -0.56 -39.25 -15.66
CA ALA A 33 0.32 -39.57 -16.79
C ALA A 33 0.04 -38.66 -17.99
N ILE A 34 1.09 -38.17 -18.65
CA ILE A 34 0.97 -37.39 -19.89
C ILE A 34 1.18 -38.28 -21.11
N GLN A 35 0.40 -38.06 -22.16
CA GLN A 35 0.53 -38.78 -23.42
C GLN A 35 1.54 -38.07 -24.33
N LEU A 36 2.62 -38.74 -24.71
CA LEU A 36 3.62 -38.22 -25.66
C LEU A 36 3.25 -38.55 -27.12
N LYS A 37 2.81 -39.79 -27.34
CA LYS A 37 2.31 -40.32 -28.62
C LYS A 37 1.16 -41.28 -28.34
N THR A 38 0.48 -41.77 -29.38
CA THR A 38 -0.75 -42.56 -29.29
C THR A 38 -0.69 -43.71 -28.26
N SER A 39 0.45 -44.40 -28.16
CA SER A 39 0.70 -45.54 -27.26
C SER A 39 1.70 -45.27 -26.14
N ALA A 40 2.20 -44.04 -25.98
CA ALA A 40 3.31 -43.71 -25.10
C ALA A 40 2.90 -42.72 -24.01
N TYR A 41 3.00 -43.15 -22.74
CA TYR A 41 2.63 -42.37 -21.57
C TYR A 41 3.82 -42.17 -20.63
N LEU A 42 3.91 -40.98 -20.04
CA LEU A 42 5.05 -40.58 -19.23
C LEU A 42 4.63 -40.22 -17.81
N LEU A 43 5.43 -40.64 -16.83
CA LEU A 43 5.41 -40.19 -15.44
C LEU A 43 6.81 -39.84 -14.95
N PRO A 44 6.95 -39.03 -13.90
CA PRO A 44 8.20 -38.91 -13.15
C PRO A 44 8.58 -40.26 -12.52
N ASP A 45 9.87 -40.58 -12.50
CA ASP A 45 10.38 -41.80 -11.87
C ASP A 45 10.49 -41.62 -10.35
N GLU A 46 9.39 -41.95 -9.66
CA GLU A 46 9.40 -42.15 -8.21
C GLU A 46 8.77 -43.52 -7.85
N PRO A 47 9.10 -44.08 -6.68
CA PRO A 47 8.74 -45.45 -6.32
C PRO A 47 7.24 -45.77 -6.42
N ALA A 48 6.39 -44.82 -6.03
CA ALA A 48 4.93 -45.00 -6.07
C ALA A 48 4.39 -45.06 -7.51
N GLN A 49 4.86 -44.17 -8.39
CA GLN A 49 4.48 -44.11 -9.79
C GLN A 49 5.01 -45.33 -10.55
N TYR A 50 6.21 -45.79 -10.20
CA TYR A 50 6.78 -47.01 -10.74
C TYR A 50 5.91 -48.23 -10.43
N GLU A 51 5.51 -48.39 -9.17
CA GLU A 51 4.61 -49.47 -8.76
C GLU A 51 3.26 -49.38 -9.50
N GLN A 52 2.68 -48.18 -9.59
CA GLN A 52 1.44 -47.93 -10.32
C GLN A 52 1.52 -48.33 -11.81
N PHE A 53 2.63 -47.99 -12.48
CA PHE A 53 2.88 -48.37 -13.87
C PHE A 53 3.16 -49.87 -14.03
N GLN A 54 3.80 -50.54 -13.06
CA GLN A 54 3.96 -51.99 -13.08
C GLN A 54 2.62 -52.72 -12.99
N TRP A 55 1.75 -52.33 -12.06
CA TRP A 55 0.40 -52.89 -11.93
C TRP A 55 -0.44 -52.64 -13.18
N LEU A 56 -0.34 -51.44 -13.77
CA LEU A 56 -1.06 -51.13 -15.00
C LEU A 56 -0.54 -51.93 -16.21
N ALA A 57 0.78 -52.09 -16.33
CA ALA A 57 1.39 -52.91 -17.37
C ALA A 57 0.93 -54.37 -17.26
N GLN A 58 0.88 -54.92 -16.05
CA GLN A 58 0.33 -56.27 -15.83
C GLN A 58 -1.14 -56.35 -16.25
N GLN A 59 -1.96 -55.39 -15.83
CA GLN A 59 -3.38 -55.34 -16.19
C GLN A 59 -3.59 -55.27 -17.71
N ILE A 60 -2.73 -54.56 -18.45
CA ILE A 60 -2.80 -54.49 -19.91
C ILE A 60 -2.51 -55.85 -20.55
N ARG A 61 -1.53 -56.60 -20.03
CA ARG A 61 -1.23 -57.97 -20.47
C ARG A 61 -2.39 -58.92 -20.18
N ASP A 62 -3.03 -58.79 -19.02
CA ASP A 62 -4.21 -59.59 -18.66
C ASP A 62 -5.40 -59.31 -19.59
N TYR A 63 -5.49 -58.11 -20.17
CA TYR A 63 -6.46 -57.76 -21.20
C TYR A 63 -6.08 -58.24 -22.62
N GLY A 64 -5.00 -59.01 -22.76
CA GLY A 64 -4.51 -59.51 -24.05
C GLY A 64 -3.80 -58.44 -24.90
N GLY A 65 -3.30 -57.37 -24.26
CA GLY A 65 -2.45 -56.36 -24.88
C GLY A 65 -0.96 -56.61 -24.65
N ASP A 66 -0.14 -55.74 -25.23
CA ASP A 66 1.30 -55.69 -24.97
C ASP A 66 1.65 -54.41 -24.22
N SER A 67 2.64 -54.48 -23.33
CA SER A 67 3.09 -53.33 -22.54
C SER A 67 4.58 -53.42 -22.21
N THR A 68 5.31 -52.34 -22.43
CA THR A 68 6.72 -52.18 -22.09
C THR A 68 6.88 -50.98 -21.16
N LEU A 69 7.51 -51.17 -20.01
CA LEU A 69 7.86 -50.11 -19.08
C LEU A 69 9.37 -49.83 -19.18
N VAL A 70 9.72 -48.59 -19.51
CA VAL A 70 11.10 -48.14 -19.69
C VAL A 70 11.41 -47.04 -18.70
N ARG A 71 12.55 -47.14 -18.00
CA ARG A 71 13.14 -46.02 -17.25
C ARG A 71 14.08 -45.26 -18.17
N ALA A 72 13.73 -44.04 -18.51
CA ALA A 72 14.52 -43.18 -19.37
C ALA A 72 15.16 -42.06 -18.55
N GLN A 73 16.49 -41.91 -18.60
CA GLN A 73 17.15 -40.75 -18.02
C GLN A 73 16.87 -39.50 -18.86
N GLU A 74 16.93 -39.64 -20.18
CA GLU A 74 16.67 -38.57 -21.14
C GLU A 74 15.83 -39.08 -22.32
N ILE A 75 15.11 -38.17 -22.97
CA ILE A 75 14.33 -38.43 -24.19
C ILE A 75 14.85 -37.47 -25.26
N GLU A 76 15.56 -37.99 -26.26
CA GLU A 76 16.11 -37.16 -27.33
C GLU A 76 15.02 -36.31 -28.02
N GLY A 77 15.31 -35.03 -28.22
CA GLY A 77 14.36 -34.06 -28.80
C GLY A 77 13.34 -33.48 -27.82
N LEU A 78 13.28 -33.96 -26.57
CA LEU A 78 12.45 -33.42 -25.49
C LEU A 78 13.31 -33.07 -24.28
N THR A 79 13.68 -31.79 -24.17
CA THR A 79 14.40 -31.31 -22.97
C THR A 79 13.53 -31.48 -21.73
N ARG A 80 14.18 -31.58 -20.57
CA ARG A 80 13.50 -31.69 -19.26
C ARG A 80 12.48 -30.58 -19.05
N GLU A 81 12.83 -29.34 -19.38
CA GLU A 81 11.96 -28.18 -19.24
C GLU A 81 10.72 -28.32 -20.10
N LYS A 82 10.87 -28.87 -21.32
CA LYS A 82 9.75 -29.12 -22.22
C LYS A 82 8.84 -30.22 -21.68
N VAL A 83 9.38 -31.29 -21.13
CA VAL A 83 8.59 -32.35 -20.48
C VAL A 83 7.82 -31.81 -19.27
N VAL A 84 8.48 -31.05 -18.39
CA VAL A 84 7.83 -30.38 -17.25
C VAL A 84 6.72 -29.43 -17.73
N SER A 85 6.96 -28.69 -18.82
CA SER A 85 5.95 -27.82 -19.41
C SER A 85 4.70 -28.57 -19.89
N LEU A 86 4.84 -29.82 -20.37
CA LEU A 86 3.71 -30.66 -20.77
C LEU A 86 2.88 -31.11 -19.57
N PHE A 87 3.52 -31.49 -18.46
CA PHE A 87 2.83 -31.79 -17.20
C PHE A 87 2.08 -30.57 -16.69
N ASN A 88 2.75 -29.42 -16.60
CA ASN A 88 2.14 -28.18 -16.15
C ASN A 88 0.97 -27.75 -17.05
N ALA A 89 1.12 -27.83 -18.37
CA ALA A 89 0.05 -27.51 -19.32
C ALA A 89 -1.16 -28.45 -19.19
N ALA A 90 -0.94 -29.73 -18.87
CA ALA A 90 -2.02 -30.69 -18.61
C ALA A 90 -2.76 -30.35 -17.30
N ARG A 91 -2.04 -30.05 -16.21
CA ARG A 91 -2.62 -29.66 -14.92
C ARG A 91 -3.34 -28.31 -15.00
N ASP A 92 -2.77 -27.35 -15.72
CA ASP A 92 -3.33 -26.00 -15.91
C ASP A 92 -4.76 -26.04 -16.46
N LYS A 93 -5.06 -26.95 -17.39
CA LYS A 93 -6.41 -27.10 -17.95
C LYS A 93 -7.43 -27.53 -16.89
N GLU A 94 -7.04 -28.41 -15.98
CA GLU A 94 -7.91 -28.91 -14.92
C GLU A 94 -8.05 -27.87 -13.79
N TYR A 95 -6.96 -27.19 -13.42
CA TYR A 95 -7.01 -26.07 -12.47
C TYR A 95 -7.87 -24.90 -12.96
N VAL A 96 -7.92 -24.60 -14.26
CA VAL A 96 -8.83 -23.57 -14.81
C VAL A 96 -10.29 -23.91 -14.53
N GLY A 97 -10.69 -25.18 -14.64
CA GLY A 97 -12.03 -25.64 -14.33
C GLY A 97 -12.37 -25.44 -12.85
N LEU A 98 -11.49 -25.91 -11.96
CA LEU A 98 -11.64 -25.76 -10.51
C LEU A 98 -11.69 -24.28 -10.09
N ARG A 99 -10.86 -23.43 -10.71
CA ARG A 99 -10.80 -22.00 -10.46
C ARG A 99 -12.13 -21.31 -10.78
N LYS A 100 -12.72 -21.61 -11.94
CA LYS A 100 -14.04 -21.09 -12.33
C LYS A 100 -15.11 -21.52 -11.31
N ALA A 101 -15.07 -22.78 -10.87
CA ALA A 101 -16.00 -23.28 -9.86
C ALA A 101 -15.83 -22.53 -8.52
N LEU A 102 -14.61 -22.38 -8.01
CA LEU A 102 -14.30 -21.63 -6.78
C LEU A 102 -14.70 -20.16 -6.85
N GLN A 103 -14.43 -19.48 -7.97
CA GLN A 103 -14.87 -18.08 -8.17
C GLN A 103 -16.39 -17.95 -8.15
N SER A 104 -17.09 -18.86 -8.83
CA SER A 104 -18.55 -18.88 -8.85
C SER A 104 -19.14 -19.16 -7.46
N PHE A 105 -18.53 -20.07 -6.70
CA PHE A 105 -18.89 -20.38 -5.31
C PHE A 105 -18.71 -19.17 -4.40
N ILE A 106 -17.57 -18.47 -4.46
CA ILE A 106 -17.30 -17.28 -3.63
C ILE A 106 -18.33 -16.17 -3.86
N LEU A 107 -18.83 -16.00 -5.08
CA LEU A 107 -19.86 -15.01 -5.41
C LEU A 107 -21.24 -15.41 -4.88
N ARG A 108 -21.59 -16.70 -4.94
CA ARG A 108 -22.92 -17.23 -4.57
C ARG A 108 -23.07 -17.51 -3.08
N ARG A 109 -22.01 -17.91 -2.37
CA ARG A 109 -22.06 -18.35 -0.97
C ARG A 109 -22.72 -17.36 0.01
N ARG A 110 -22.74 -16.06 -0.30
CA ARG A 110 -23.41 -15.03 0.53
C ARG A 110 -24.93 -15.12 0.49
N LYS A 111 -25.50 -15.78 -0.52
CA LYS A 111 -26.95 -15.91 -0.75
C LYS A 111 -27.44 -17.36 -0.60
N SER A 112 -26.55 -18.32 -0.36
CA SER A 112 -26.85 -19.75 -0.28
C SER A 112 -27.03 -20.22 1.16
N ASP A 113 -27.77 -21.31 1.35
CA ASP A 113 -27.88 -22.01 2.62
C ASP A 113 -26.50 -22.48 3.13
N ALA A 114 -26.25 -22.36 4.43
CA ALA A 114 -24.96 -22.63 5.04
C ALA A 114 -24.53 -24.11 4.93
N ASN A 115 -25.47 -25.06 5.03
CA ASN A 115 -25.17 -26.49 4.93
C ASN A 115 -24.85 -26.86 3.48
N PHE A 116 -25.60 -26.30 2.53
CA PHE A 116 -25.33 -26.49 1.11
C PHE A 116 -23.96 -25.91 0.70
N ALA A 117 -23.64 -24.72 1.21
CA ALA A 117 -22.35 -24.08 0.93
C ALA A 117 -21.17 -24.87 1.54
N ALA A 118 -21.35 -25.48 2.71
CA ALA A 118 -20.33 -26.33 3.34
C ALA A 118 -20.07 -27.61 2.53
N ALA A 119 -21.12 -28.31 2.11
CA ALA A 119 -21.00 -29.52 1.29
C ALA A 119 -20.37 -29.24 -0.09
N GLU A 120 -20.73 -28.12 -0.72
CA GLU A 120 -20.12 -27.72 -1.99
C GLU A 120 -18.64 -27.35 -1.84
N LEU A 121 -18.28 -26.64 -0.75
CA LEU A 121 -16.89 -26.32 -0.44
C LEU A 121 -16.07 -27.58 -0.18
N GLU A 122 -16.61 -28.55 0.58
CA GLU A 122 -15.94 -29.83 0.83
C GLU A 122 -15.67 -30.59 -0.47
N ARG A 123 -16.65 -30.62 -1.39
CA ARG A 123 -16.48 -31.20 -2.72
C ARG A 123 -15.37 -30.52 -3.51
N LEU A 124 -15.31 -29.19 -3.51
CA LEU A 124 -14.25 -28.42 -4.20
C LEU A 124 -12.87 -28.61 -3.55
N THR A 125 -12.81 -28.70 -2.22
CA THR A 125 -11.59 -29.01 -1.48
C THR A 125 -11.07 -30.40 -1.82
N LYS A 126 -11.95 -31.41 -1.90
CA LYS A 126 -11.59 -32.77 -2.32
C LYS A 126 -11.04 -32.78 -3.75
N GLN A 127 -11.71 -32.09 -4.68
CA GLN A 127 -11.23 -31.95 -6.07
C GLN A 127 -9.86 -31.24 -6.15
N PHE A 128 -9.61 -30.24 -5.31
CA PHE A 128 -8.29 -29.59 -5.23
C PHE A 128 -7.20 -30.57 -4.76
N ARG A 129 -7.47 -31.37 -3.71
CA ARG A 129 -6.52 -32.35 -3.18
C ARG A 129 -6.18 -33.42 -4.22
N GLU A 130 -7.20 -34.00 -4.86
CA GLU A 130 -7.02 -35.00 -5.92
C GLU A 130 -6.18 -34.46 -7.09
N LEU A 131 -6.36 -33.19 -7.48
CA LEU A 131 -5.53 -32.56 -8.50
C LEU A 131 -4.10 -32.30 -8.04
N ARG A 132 -3.92 -31.96 -6.76
CA ARG A 132 -2.62 -31.65 -6.16
C ARG A 132 -1.74 -32.91 -6.03
N GLU A 133 -2.33 -34.07 -5.75
CA GLU A 133 -1.62 -35.36 -5.68
C GLU A 133 -0.94 -35.74 -6.99
N ILE A 134 -1.49 -35.28 -8.13
CA ILE A 134 -0.96 -35.57 -9.47
C ILE A 134 -0.29 -34.35 -10.12
N ASP A 135 -0.08 -33.27 -9.37
CA ASP A 135 0.63 -32.05 -9.77
C ASP A 135 2.11 -32.13 -9.39
N PHE A 136 2.85 -33.01 -10.08
CA PHE A 136 4.23 -33.36 -9.73
C PHE A 136 5.25 -32.21 -9.80
N PHE A 137 4.92 -31.12 -10.50
CA PHE A 137 5.85 -30.02 -10.81
C PHE A 137 5.32 -28.64 -10.42
N ASP A 138 4.33 -28.59 -9.52
CA ASP A 138 3.80 -27.35 -8.95
C ASP A 138 3.35 -26.34 -10.02
N SER A 139 2.29 -26.66 -10.74
CA SER A 139 1.69 -25.75 -11.71
C SER A 139 1.47 -24.34 -11.10
N PRO A 140 1.86 -23.25 -11.81
CA PRO A 140 1.63 -21.88 -11.35
C PRO A 140 0.15 -21.60 -11.04
N ARG A 141 -0.77 -22.26 -11.76
CA ARG A 141 -2.22 -22.12 -11.56
C ARG A 141 -2.73 -22.91 -10.35
N GLY A 142 -2.00 -23.93 -9.90
CA GLY A 142 -2.28 -24.62 -8.64
C GLY A 142 -2.18 -23.68 -7.43
N HIS A 143 -1.21 -22.76 -7.44
CA HIS A 143 -1.05 -21.75 -6.40
C HIS A 143 -2.23 -20.76 -6.36
N GLU A 144 -2.71 -20.29 -7.51
CA GLU A 144 -3.91 -19.45 -7.60
C GLU A 144 -5.17 -20.16 -7.08
N ALA A 145 -5.34 -21.44 -7.42
CA ALA A 145 -6.45 -22.25 -6.94
C ALA A 145 -6.41 -22.42 -5.41
N ALA A 146 -5.21 -22.62 -4.84
CA ALA A 146 -5.01 -22.70 -3.38
C ALA A 146 -5.40 -21.40 -2.67
N MET A 147 -5.02 -20.23 -3.22
CA MET A 147 -5.39 -18.93 -2.66
C MET A 147 -6.92 -18.70 -2.70
N LEU A 148 -7.57 -19.06 -3.81
CA LEU A 148 -9.02 -18.98 -3.94
C LEU A 148 -9.73 -19.94 -2.99
N LEU A 149 -9.20 -21.13 -2.78
CA LEU A 149 -9.71 -22.08 -1.80
C LEU A 149 -9.63 -21.52 -0.38
N ARG A 150 -8.48 -20.94 0.03
CA ARG A 150 -8.35 -20.26 1.34
C ARG A 150 -9.37 -19.13 1.50
N ARG A 151 -9.61 -18.34 0.44
CA ARG A 151 -10.64 -17.29 0.43
C ARG A 151 -12.07 -17.86 0.53
N ALA A 152 -12.30 -19.03 -0.07
CA ALA A 152 -13.56 -19.77 -0.03
C ALA A 152 -13.81 -20.41 1.35
N GLU A 153 -12.77 -20.89 2.03
CA GLU A 153 -12.83 -21.42 3.41
C GLU A 153 -13.10 -20.33 4.45
N GLY A 154 -12.61 -19.10 4.22
CA GLY A 154 -12.69 -18.03 5.23
C GLY A 154 -11.79 -18.33 6.45
N PRO A 155 -11.81 -17.49 7.49
CA PRO A 155 -11.06 -17.77 8.72
C PRO A 155 -11.62 -19.02 9.41
N LYS A 156 -10.89 -20.15 9.37
CA LYS A 156 -11.26 -21.39 10.07
C LYS A 156 -11.32 -21.13 11.57
N ARG A 157 -12.49 -21.35 12.18
CA ARG A 157 -12.61 -21.58 13.64
C ARG A 157 -12.17 -23.02 13.92
N SER A 158 -10.91 -23.23 14.29
CA SER A 158 -10.48 -24.49 14.89
C SER A 158 -11.18 -24.66 16.25
N PRO A 159 -11.66 -25.86 16.61
CA PRO A 159 -12.14 -26.09 17.97
C PRO A 159 -11.02 -25.75 18.97
N LYS A 160 -11.35 -24.95 19.99
CA LYS A 160 -10.38 -24.55 21.02
C LYS A 160 -9.90 -25.81 21.74
N LEU A 161 -8.62 -26.15 21.62
CA LEU A 161 -7.97 -27.13 22.49
C LEU A 161 -8.18 -26.68 23.94
N GLN A 162 -8.67 -27.57 24.78
CA GLN A 162 -8.82 -27.29 26.21
C GLN A 162 -7.44 -27.05 26.83
N THR A 163 -7.33 -26.00 27.64
CA THR A 163 -6.11 -25.68 28.38
C THR A 163 -6.02 -26.54 29.65
N LEU A 164 -4.84 -27.10 29.92
CA LEU A 164 -4.51 -27.95 31.06
C LEU A 164 -3.63 -27.19 32.06
N ASP A 165 -3.68 -27.60 33.33
CA ASP A 165 -2.81 -27.06 34.39
C ASP A 165 -1.53 -27.91 34.51
N ALA A 166 -0.37 -27.29 34.25
CA ALA A 166 0.94 -27.94 34.31
C ALA A 166 1.25 -28.58 35.67
N LYS A 167 0.70 -28.03 36.77
CA LYS A 167 0.94 -28.56 38.13
C LYS A 167 0.48 -30.01 38.30
N GLN A 168 -0.52 -30.43 37.54
CA GLN A 168 -1.07 -31.80 37.60
C GLN A 168 -0.13 -32.83 36.94
N TYR A 169 0.85 -32.36 36.17
CA TYR A 169 1.75 -33.16 35.37
C TYR A 169 3.19 -33.17 35.92
N HIS A 170 3.43 -32.62 37.13
CA HIS A 170 4.75 -32.62 37.77
C HIS A 170 5.15 -34.00 38.32
N GLY A 171 6.41 -34.38 38.12
CA GLY A 171 7.01 -35.63 38.59
C GLY A 171 6.48 -36.87 37.89
N LYS A 172 6.02 -36.75 36.65
CA LYS A 172 5.43 -37.85 35.88
C LYS A 172 6.47 -38.57 35.03
N ILE A 173 6.13 -39.79 34.65
CA ILE A 173 6.87 -40.57 33.66
C ILE A 173 6.24 -40.27 32.30
N TRP A 174 7.05 -39.86 31.34
CA TRP A 174 6.66 -39.49 30.00
C TRP A 174 7.21 -40.51 29.01
N LEU A 175 6.36 -41.01 28.13
CA LEU A 175 6.68 -42.13 27.24
C LEU A 175 6.64 -41.69 25.78
N THR A 176 7.70 -42.03 25.04
CA THR A 176 7.75 -41.81 23.58
C THR A 176 8.42 -42.98 22.86
N ARG A 177 8.49 -42.92 21.53
CA ARG A 177 9.07 -44.01 20.71
C ARG A 177 10.60 -43.99 20.75
N PRO A 178 11.27 -45.16 20.69
CA PRO A 178 12.71 -45.25 20.50
C PRO A 178 13.20 -44.45 19.30
N ARG A 179 14.47 -44.04 19.33
CA ARG A 179 15.14 -43.21 18.32
C ARG A 179 14.40 -41.88 18.11
N PRO A 180 14.37 -40.99 19.11
CA PRO A 180 13.57 -39.78 19.05
C PRO A 180 14.11 -38.79 18.01
N GLU A 181 13.22 -38.32 17.14
CA GLU A 181 13.50 -37.29 16.11
C GLU A 181 13.22 -35.88 16.65
N ILE A 182 13.36 -34.85 15.81
CA ILE A 182 13.32 -33.44 16.22
C ILE A 182 12.10 -33.04 17.04
N ASP A 183 10.88 -33.46 16.66
CA ASP A 183 9.64 -33.11 17.39
C ASP A 183 9.56 -33.83 18.75
N ARG A 184 10.03 -35.07 18.86
CA ARG A 184 10.09 -35.81 20.15
C ARG A 184 11.09 -35.20 21.10
N VAL A 185 12.29 -34.92 20.61
CA VAL A 185 13.38 -34.34 21.41
C VAL A 185 12.99 -32.91 21.82
N GLY A 186 12.45 -32.12 20.91
CA GLY A 186 11.96 -30.77 21.20
C GLY A 186 10.81 -30.78 22.21
N SER A 187 9.85 -31.69 22.05
CA SER A 187 8.72 -31.85 22.98
C SER A 187 9.18 -32.29 24.37
N ALA A 188 10.13 -33.22 24.47
CA ALA A 188 10.72 -33.63 25.74
C ALA A 188 11.49 -32.48 26.42
N TRP A 189 12.19 -31.65 25.65
CA TRP A 189 12.86 -30.45 26.17
C TRP A 189 11.82 -29.44 26.70
N LEU A 190 10.74 -29.21 25.95
CA LEU A 190 9.64 -28.33 26.36
C LEU A 190 8.98 -28.84 27.64
N ILE A 191 8.72 -30.15 27.73
CA ILE A 191 8.16 -30.79 28.91
C ILE A 191 9.08 -30.57 30.11
N SER A 192 10.35 -30.95 30.01
CA SER A 192 11.29 -30.86 31.14
C SER A 192 11.54 -29.42 31.61
N LYS A 193 11.37 -28.43 30.72
CA LYS A 193 11.66 -27.02 31.06
C LYS A 193 10.44 -26.21 31.50
N PHE A 194 9.28 -26.43 30.89
CA PHE A 194 8.10 -25.56 31.06
C PHE A 194 6.87 -26.27 31.65
N ILE A 195 6.82 -27.60 31.63
CA ILE A 195 5.63 -28.37 32.05
C ILE A 195 5.92 -29.20 33.30
N ASP A 196 6.97 -30.03 33.28
CA ASP A 196 7.35 -30.95 34.36
C ASP A 196 8.88 -30.93 34.59
N PRO A 197 9.38 -30.10 35.51
CA PRO A 197 10.81 -30.04 35.86
C PRO A 197 11.42 -31.32 36.43
N LYS A 198 10.59 -32.30 36.81
CA LYS A 198 11.01 -33.60 37.36
C LYS A 198 10.64 -34.76 36.43
N ALA A 199 10.37 -34.48 35.15
CA ALA A 199 10.00 -35.47 34.16
C ALA A 199 11.05 -36.59 34.04
N LYS A 200 10.58 -37.84 33.97
CA LYS A 200 11.40 -39.00 33.58
C LYS A 200 10.92 -39.50 32.23
N PHE A 201 11.84 -39.73 31.30
CA PHE A 201 11.50 -40.18 29.95
C PHE A 201 11.78 -41.68 29.80
N VAL A 202 10.82 -42.41 29.23
CA VAL A 202 10.95 -43.83 28.90
C VAL A 202 10.60 -44.06 27.43
N PHE A 203 11.18 -45.11 26.84
CA PHE A 203 11.05 -45.37 25.41
C PHE A 203 10.41 -46.72 25.14
N ALA A 204 9.29 -46.72 24.41
CA ALA A 204 8.57 -47.94 24.03
C ALA A 204 7.90 -47.78 22.65
N PRO A 205 7.72 -48.87 21.89
CA PRO A 205 7.11 -48.80 20.56
C PRO A 205 5.61 -48.42 20.58
N THR A 206 4.91 -48.63 21.70
CA THR A 206 3.46 -48.43 21.83
C THR A 206 3.07 -47.78 23.16
N ALA A 207 2.01 -46.97 23.18
CA ALA A 207 1.57 -46.22 24.37
C ALA A 207 1.08 -47.13 25.50
N GLN A 208 0.65 -48.34 25.14
CA GLN A 208 0.13 -49.36 26.06
C GLN A 208 1.23 -50.09 26.83
N ALA A 209 2.51 -49.85 26.53
CA ALA A 209 3.62 -50.55 27.16
C ALA A 209 3.81 -50.15 28.65
N ASP A 210 3.40 -48.94 29.03
CA ASP A 210 3.36 -48.50 30.42
C ASP A 210 2.08 -47.67 30.65
N PRO A 211 1.00 -48.28 31.18
CA PRO A 211 -0.26 -47.59 31.44
C PRO A 211 -0.16 -46.44 32.47
N GLY A 212 0.92 -46.38 33.24
CA GLY A 212 1.18 -45.31 34.22
C GLY A 212 1.93 -44.11 33.64
N ALA A 213 2.46 -44.22 32.41
CA ALA A 213 3.22 -43.18 31.75
C ALA A 213 2.36 -42.33 30.79
N ILE A 214 2.71 -41.05 30.69
CA ILE A 214 2.03 -40.08 29.83
C ILE A 214 2.68 -40.13 28.45
N ALA A 215 1.98 -40.75 27.50
CA ALA A 215 2.48 -40.86 26.13
C ALA A 215 2.45 -39.51 25.39
N PHE A 216 3.49 -39.24 24.59
CA PHE A 216 3.55 -38.11 23.67
C PHE A 216 4.25 -38.46 22.34
N ASP A 217 3.83 -37.80 21.25
CA ASP A 217 4.28 -38.04 19.88
C ASP A 217 4.19 -39.51 19.43
N MET A 218 3.10 -40.17 19.81
CA MET A 218 2.79 -41.54 19.40
C MET A 218 1.34 -41.63 18.92
N LEU A 219 1.04 -42.72 18.21
CA LEU A 219 -0.32 -43.07 17.84
C LEU A 219 -1.14 -43.30 19.13
N ASP A 220 -2.33 -42.70 19.18
CA ASP A 220 -3.26 -42.72 20.33
C ASP A 220 -2.73 -42.08 21.64
N ALA A 221 -1.66 -41.28 21.56
CA ALA A 221 -1.17 -40.49 22.69
C ALA A 221 -2.03 -39.23 22.93
N GLU A 222 -2.22 -38.83 24.19
CA GLU A 222 -2.95 -37.60 24.56
C GLU A 222 -2.29 -36.35 23.96
N PHE A 223 -0.95 -36.34 23.89
CA PHE A 223 -0.15 -35.26 23.33
C PHE A 223 0.51 -35.72 22.03
N SER A 224 -0.22 -35.59 20.92
CA SER A 224 0.27 -35.97 19.58
C SER A 224 -0.04 -34.86 18.57
N HIS A 225 0.17 -35.12 17.27
CA HIS A 225 -0.13 -34.17 16.20
C HIS A 225 -1.63 -33.87 16.15
N HIS A 226 -2.00 -32.59 16.21
CA HIS A 226 -3.41 -32.15 16.17
C HIS A 226 -3.65 -31.12 15.06
N GLY A 227 -4.33 -31.54 14.00
CA GLY A 227 -4.63 -30.68 12.85
C GLY A 227 -3.34 -30.32 12.09
N ASN A 228 -3.01 -29.02 12.04
CA ASN A 228 -1.78 -28.51 11.42
C ASN A 228 -0.73 -28.14 12.49
N CYS A 229 -0.63 -28.93 13.56
CA CYS A 229 0.33 -28.69 14.64
C CYS A 229 1.08 -29.97 14.98
N CYS A 230 2.40 -29.87 15.04
CA CYS A 230 3.26 -30.93 15.59
C CYS A 230 3.04 -31.09 17.10
N THR A 231 3.65 -32.11 17.71
CA THR A 231 3.48 -32.39 19.15
C THR A 231 3.95 -31.22 20.00
N PHE A 232 5.06 -30.56 19.61
CA PHE A 232 5.57 -29.37 20.31
C PHE A 232 4.54 -28.23 20.35
N GLU A 233 3.94 -27.89 19.20
CA GLU A 233 2.92 -26.85 19.10
C GLU A 233 1.62 -27.24 19.84
N THR A 234 1.31 -28.53 19.89
CA THR A 234 0.18 -29.04 20.67
C THR A 234 0.41 -28.83 22.15
N LEU A 235 1.59 -29.17 22.68
CA LEU A 235 1.96 -28.97 24.08
C LEU A 235 1.94 -27.49 24.48
N THR A 236 2.52 -26.60 23.66
CA THR A 236 2.50 -25.15 23.94
C THR A 236 1.06 -24.61 24.04
N LYS A 237 0.14 -25.08 23.18
CA LYS A 237 -1.28 -24.67 23.21
C LYS A 237 -2.05 -25.29 24.39
N ARG A 238 -1.84 -26.58 24.67
CA ARG A 238 -2.51 -27.31 25.76
C ARG A 238 -2.11 -26.74 27.12
N PHE A 239 -0.85 -26.35 27.32
CA PHE A 239 -0.36 -25.79 28.59
C PHE A 239 -0.27 -24.25 28.60
N ALA A 240 -0.84 -23.57 27.60
CA ALA A 240 -0.85 -22.10 27.48
C ALA A 240 0.53 -21.43 27.64
N ILE A 241 1.58 -22.07 27.10
CA ILE A 241 2.95 -21.53 27.12
C ILE A 241 3.02 -20.38 26.13
N SER A 242 3.23 -19.15 26.64
CA SER A 242 3.19 -17.90 25.87
C SER A 242 4.57 -17.27 25.61
N ASP A 243 5.65 -18.00 25.92
CA ASP A 243 7.01 -17.54 25.71
C ASP A 243 7.32 -17.38 24.20
N LYS A 244 7.84 -16.20 23.83
CA LYS A 244 8.10 -15.85 22.42
C LYS A 244 9.27 -16.62 21.81
N ALA A 245 10.27 -16.99 22.60
CA ALA A 245 11.36 -17.82 22.14
C ALA A 245 10.86 -19.26 21.92
N VAL A 246 10.02 -19.78 22.81
CA VAL A 246 9.35 -21.08 22.63
C VAL A 246 8.50 -21.10 21.37
N ALA A 247 7.71 -20.05 21.10
CA ALA A 247 6.92 -19.96 19.88
C ALA A 247 7.77 -20.04 18.61
N LYS A 248 8.91 -19.34 18.57
CA LYS A 248 9.85 -19.41 17.43
C LYS A 248 10.48 -20.80 17.27
N ILE A 249 10.81 -21.46 18.38
CA ILE A 249 11.29 -22.85 18.33
C ILE A 249 10.21 -23.77 17.78
N GLY A 250 8.95 -23.54 18.15
CA GLY A 250 7.80 -24.25 17.58
C GLY A 250 7.71 -24.12 16.06
N GLU A 251 7.90 -22.92 15.50
CA GLU A 251 7.98 -22.70 14.05
C GLU A 251 9.14 -23.48 13.40
N MET A 252 10.32 -23.48 14.05
CA MET A 252 11.50 -24.18 13.54
C MET A 252 11.31 -25.70 13.54
N ILE A 253 10.76 -26.26 14.62
CA ILE A 253 10.43 -27.69 14.72
C ILE A 253 9.35 -28.05 13.71
N HIS A 254 8.32 -27.22 13.57
CA HIS A 254 7.25 -27.43 12.60
C HIS A 254 7.79 -27.63 11.19
N ASP A 255 8.64 -26.73 10.70
CA ASP A 255 9.20 -26.87 9.34
C ASP A 255 10.21 -28.02 9.20
N ALA A 256 10.82 -28.48 10.31
CA ALA A 256 11.72 -29.63 10.30
C ALA A 256 10.98 -30.97 10.32
N ASP A 257 9.80 -31.00 10.94
CA ASP A 257 8.98 -32.20 11.17
C ASP A 257 7.87 -32.37 10.12
N LEU A 258 7.23 -31.26 9.73
CA LEU A 258 6.16 -31.19 8.74
C LEU A 258 6.73 -30.56 7.46
N ASP A 259 6.86 -31.35 6.40
CA ASP A 259 7.40 -30.94 5.09
C ASP A 259 6.42 -30.05 4.28
N ASP A 260 5.81 -29.05 4.94
CA ASP A 260 4.83 -28.11 4.37
C ASP A 260 5.40 -26.70 4.12
N ALA A 261 6.64 -26.46 4.57
CA ALA A 261 7.38 -25.21 4.44
C ALA A 261 6.59 -23.96 4.89
N ARG A 262 5.75 -24.11 5.92
CA ARG A 262 4.82 -23.08 6.36
C ARG A 262 5.51 -21.83 6.91
N PHE A 263 6.61 -21.97 7.66
CA PHE A 263 7.30 -20.83 8.28
C PHE A 263 8.65 -20.49 7.61
N GLN A 264 9.10 -21.32 6.67
CA GLN A 264 10.36 -21.18 5.93
C GLN A 264 11.61 -21.05 6.82
N ARG A 265 11.63 -21.76 7.94
CA ARG A 265 12.73 -21.92 8.90
C ARG A 265 13.60 -23.11 8.52
N VAL A 266 14.89 -23.01 8.78
CA VAL A 266 15.88 -24.06 8.42
C VAL A 266 16.74 -24.49 9.61
N GLU A 267 16.62 -23.81 10.74
CA GLU A 267 17.48 -23.97 11.92
C GLU A 267 17.40 -25.38 12.51
N CYS A 268 16.18 -25.92 12.66
CA CYS A 268 15.96 -27.26 13.21
C CYS A 268 16.17 -28.39 12.19
N VAL A 269 16.22 -28.10 10.89
CA VAL A 269 16.51 -29.12 9.85
C VAL A 269 17.92 -29.70 10.03
N GLY A 270 18.89 -28.86 10.39
CA GLY A 270 20.26 -29.31 10.69
C GLY A 270 20.32 -30.17 11.95
N ILE A 271 19.60 -29.78 13.01
CA ILE A 271 19.53 -30.52 14.28
C ILE A 271 18.88 -31.89 14.08
N ASP A 272 17.78 -31.95 13.32
CA ASP A 272 17.10 -33.21 13.00
C ASP A 272 18.04 -34.21 12.30
N ARG A 273 18.86 -33.75 11.35
CA ARG A 273 19.86 -34.60 10.69
C ARG A 273 20.91 -35.15 11.65
N VAL A 274 21.33 -34.36 12.64
CA VAL A 274 22.28 -34.80 13.68
C VAL A 274 21.64 -35.86 14.58
N LEU A 275 20.40 -35.63 15.05
CA LEU A 275 19.66 -36.58 15.88
C LEU A 275 19.47 -37.92 15.15
N LYS A 276 19.06 -37.87 13.88
CA LYS A 276 18.93 -39.05 13.01
C LYS A 276 20.28 -39.75 12.78
N GLY A 277 21.38 -39.00 12.72
CA GLY A 277 22.73 -39.54 12.63
C GLY A 277 23.11 -40.37 13.86
N TRP A 278 22.95 -39.80 15.07
CA TRP A 278 23.22 -40.52 16.32
C TRP A 278 22.35 -41.77 16.49
N ALA A 279 21.09 -41.70 16.11
CA ALA A 279 20.20 -42.86 16.12
C ALA A 279 20.69 -43.99 15.18
N LYS A 280 21.28 -43.66 14.03
CA LYS A 280 21.86 -44.62 13.08
C LYS A 280 23.16 -45.24 13.59
N GLU A 281 23.95 -44.49 14.36
CA GLU A 281 25.18 -44.97 15.00
C GLU A 281 24.92 -45.86 16.23
N GLY A 282 23.65 -46.02 16.61
CA GLY A 282 23.26 -46.88 17.73
C GLY A 282 23.46 -46.24 19.11
N LEU A 283 23.51 -44.90 19.19
CA LEU A 283 23.51 -44.24 20.50
C LEU A 283 22.24 -44.58 21.30
N PRO A 284 22.34 -44.78 22.62
CA PRO A 284 21.17 -44.95 23.48
C PRO A 284 20.21 -43.76 23.42
N ASP A 285 18.91 -44.02 23.45
CA ASP A 285 17.86 -42.99 23.30
C ASP A 285 17.95 -41.87 24.36
N GLU A 286 18.29 -42.22 25.60
CA GLU A 286 18.53 -41.25 26.68
C GLU A 286 19.67 -40.28 26.35
N GLN A 287 20.74 -40.77 25.71
CA GLN A 287 21.87 -39.92 25.31
C GLN A 287 21.49 -39.00 24.15
N ILE A 288 20.70 -39.49 23.20
CA ILE A 288 20.18 -38.67 22.08
C ILE A 288 19.32 -37.53 22.64
N LEU A 289 18.45 -37.84 23.60
CA LEU A 289 17.57 -36.87 24.25
C LEU A 289 18.35 -35.83 25.05
N HIS A 290 19.35 -36.25 25.84
CA HIS A 290 20.23 -35.34 26.59
C HIS A 290 21.03 -34.40 25.67
N ARG A 291 21.66 -34.92 24.62
CA ARG A 291 22.39 -34.09 23.65
C ARG A 291 21.46 -33.15 22.89
N GLY A 292 20.26 -33.62 22.56
CA GLY A 292 19.21 -32.81 21.95
C GLY A 292 18.76 -31.65 22.85
N PHE A 293 18.65 -31.88 24.16
CA PHE A 293 18.32 -30.82 25.13
C PHE A 293 19.37 -29.72 25.12
N GLU A 294 20.66 -30.07 25.05
CA GLU A 294 21.72 -29.08 24.94
C GLU A 294 21.57 -28.23 23.67
N CYS A 295 21.23 -28.84 22.52
CA CYS A 295 20.96 -28.11 21.28
C CYS A 295 19.80 -27.12 21.46
N PHE A 296 18.65 -27.58 21.97
CA PHE A 296 17.48 -26.73 22.18
C PHE A 296 17.71 -25.64 23.22
N GLU A 297 18.51 -25.90 24.25
CA GLU A 297 18.89 -24.90 25.25
C GLU A 297 19.69 -23.75 24.61
N ARG A 298 20.60 -24.06 23.68
CA ARG A 298 21.36 -23.06 22.93
C ARG A 298 20.51 -22.31 21.91
N VAL A 299 19.60 -22.99 21.22
CA VAL A 299 18.64 -22.34 20.31
C VAL A 299 17.73 -21.38 21.10
N PHE A 300 17.23 -21.80 22.26
CA PHE A 300 16.41 -20.99 23.15
C PHE A 300 17.15 -19.77 23.68
N ALA A 301 18.38 -19.94 24.19
CA ALA A 301 19.20 -18.83 24.68
C ALA A 301 19.50 -17.81 23.56
N THR A 302 19.78 -18.29 22.34
CA THR A 302 20.00 -17.43 21.16
C THR A 302 18.72 -16.70 20.75
N ALA A 303 17.58 -17.39 20.74
CA ALA A 303 16.28 -16.78 20.44
C ALA A 303 15.90 -15.71 21.48
N MET A 304 16.14 -15.97 22.76
CA MET A 304 15.96 -15.00 23.85
C MET A 304 16.87 -13.79 23.69
N LYS A 305 18.16 -13.99 23.36
CA LYS A 305 19.10 -12.90 23.11
C LYS A 305 18.72 -12.07 21.89
N ALA A 306 18.22 -12.70 20.82
CA ALA A 306 17.72 -12.01 19.62
C ALA A 306 16.44 -11.21 19.91
N ILE A 307 15.54 -11.73 20.75
CA ILE A 307 14.34 -11.00 21.19
C ILE A 307 14.73 -9.81 22.08
N SER A 308 15.70 -10.00 22.98
CA SER A 308 16.24 -8.95 23.84
C SER A 308 16.98 -7.87 23.05
N SER A 309 17.83 -8.23 22.08
CA SER A 309 18.53 -7.27 21.23
C SER A 309 17.59 -6.52 20.30
N GLN A 310 16.52 -7.17 19.81
CA GLN A 310 15.41 -6.52 19.10
C GLN A 310 14.63 -5.58 20.02
N GLN A 311 14.53 -5.84 21.32
CA GLN A 311 13.93 -4.90 22.28
C GLN A 311 14.84 -3.70 22.57
N THR A 312 16.16 -3.87 22.67
CA THR A 312 17.10 -2.74 22.90
C THR A 312 17.27 -1.84 21.66
N THR A 313 17.30 -2.43 20.45
CA THR A 313 17.27 -1.64 19.20
C THR A 313 15.89 -1.06 18.90
N ALA A 314 14.80 -1.74 19.30
CA ALA A 314 13.45 -1.18 19.21
C ALA A 314 13.18 -0.11 20.27
N GLU A 315 13.79 -0.08 21.45
CA GLU A 315 13.60 1.02 22.40
C GLU A 315 14.29 2.31 21.95
N THR A 316 15.37 2.20 21.18
CA THR A 316 16.04 3.37 20.59
C THR A 316 15.34 3.83 19.29
N SER A 317 14.60 2.95 18.59
CA SER A 317 13.89 3.29 17.33
C SER A 317 12.35 3.39 17.42
N ARG A 318 11.69 2.90 18.48
CA ARG A 318 10.22 2.93 18.69
C ARG A 318 9.73 4.07 19.58
N GLN A 319 10.34 5.23 19.47
CA GLN A 319 9.67 6.46 19.86
C GLN A 319 9.79 7.49 18.75
N THR A 320 9.17 7.22 17.60
CA THR A 320 8.54 8.31 16.83
C THR A 320 7.39 8.85 17.69
N ARG A 321 7.73 9.63 18.73
CA ARG A 321 6.77 10.46 19.47
C ARG A 321 6.14 11.42 18.46
N LEU A 322 4.85 11.70 18.60
CA LEU A 322 4.25 12.88 17.95
C LEU A 322 5.17 14.08 18.23
N PRO A 323 5.59 14.83 17.20
CA PRO A 323 6.48 15.97 17.41
C PRO A 323 5.84 16.90 18.42
N THR A 324 6.65 17.57 19.23
CA THR A 324 6.09 18.59 20.12
C THR A 324 5.60 19.77 19.28
N PHE A 325 4.62 20.53 19.78
CA PHE A 325 4.12 21.71 19.07
C PHE A 325 5.26 22.71 18.74
N ARG A 326 6.25 22.81 19.63
CA ARG A 326 7.44 23.66 19.44
C ARG A 326 8.33 23.17 18.28
N GLU A 327 8.50 21.85 18.14
CA GLU A 327 9.23 21.26 17.02
C GLU A 327 8.50 21.48 15.69
N ALA A 328 7.18 21.25 15.68
CA ALA A 328 6.35 21.53 14.51
C ALA A 328 6.39 23.03 14.14
N PHE A 329 6.24 23.92 15.12
CA PHE A 329 6.33 25.37 14.91
C PHE A 329 7.65 25.79 14.25
N ARG A 330 8.79 25.31 14.78
CA ARG A 330 10.11 25.60 14.20
C ARG A 330 10.24 25.06 12.78
N PHE A 331 9.68 23.89 12.51
CA PHE A 331 9.67 23.32 11.17
C PHE A 331 8.86 24.18 10.20
N TRP A 332 7.62 24.56 10.55
CA TRP A 332 6.77 25.37 9.69
C TRP A 332 7.36 26.77 9.44
N LEU A 333 7.97 27.37 10.47
CA LEU A 333 8.70 28.63 10.32
C LEU A 333 9.87 28.48 9.34
N LYS A 334 10.72 27.46 9.54
CA LYS A 334 11.84 27.17 8.63
C LYS A 334 11.33 26.93 7.21
N LEU A 335 10.29 26.13 7.05
CA LEU A 335 9.69 25.79 5.77
C LEU A 335 9.25 27.06 5.04
N GLY A 336 8.61 28.01 5.71
CA GLY A 336 8.22 29.29 5.13
C GLY A 336 9.39 30.09 4.53
N PHE A 337 10.60 29.98 5.07
CA PHE A 337 11.80 30.65 4.53
C PHE A 337 12.52 29.87 3.42
N ILE A 338 12.27 28.56 3.28
CA ILE A 338 12.97 27.70 2.30
C ILE A 338 12.05 27.14 1.21
N SER A 339 10.78 27.57 1.17
CA SER A 339 9.76 27.09 0.24
C SER A 339 9.87 27.71 -1.15
N PHE A 340 11.02 27.53 -1.81
CA PHE A 340 11.25 27.96 -3.20
C PHE A 340 10.81 26.89 -4.21
N GLY A 341 10.59 27.28 -5.48
CA GLY A 341 10.41 26.33 -6.60
C GLY A 341 8.96 25.94 -6.92
N GLY A 342 8.00 26.77 -6.54
CA GLY A 342 6.58 26.59 -6.82
C GLY A 342 5.94 25.38 -6.12
N PRO A 343 4.67 25.05 -6.43
CA PRO A 343 3.90 24.05 -5.70
C PRO A 343 4.59 22.67 -5.62
N THR A 344 5.19 22.19 -6.72
CA THR A 344 5.85 20.87 -6.73
C THR A 344 7.14 20.85 -5.91
N GLY A 345 7.94 21.93 -5.94
CA GLY A 345 9.15 22.01 -5.12
C GLY A 345 8.81 22.01 -3.63
N GLN A 346 7.79 22.76 -3.25
CA GLN A 346 7.29 22.82 -1.88
C GLN A 346 6.73 21.48 -1.40
N ILE A 347 5.92 20.81 -2.24
CA ILE A 347 5.39 19.47 -1.94
C ILE A 347 6.53 18.45 -1.82
N ALA A 348 7.55 18.52 -2.67
CA ALA A 348 8.71 17.63 -2.58
C ALA A 348 9.51 17.85 -1.29
N ILE A 349 9.77 19.11 -0.90
CA ILE A 349 10.43 19.43 0.38
C ILE A 349 9.61 18.89 1.55
N MET A 350 8.28 19.07 1.53
CA MET A 350 7.40 18.52 2.55
C MET A 350 7.42 17.00 2.57
N GLN A 351 7.43 16.32 1.42
CA GLN A 351 7.53 14.87 1.34
C GLN A 351 8.86 14.37 1.93
N THR A 352 9.99 14.91 1.47
CA THR A 352 11.31 14.51 1.97
C THR A 352 11.49 14.82 3.45
N GLU A 353 11.05 15.99 3.93
CA GLU A 353 11.21 16.32 5.35
C GLU A 353 10.20 15.61 6.24
N LEU A 354 8.90 15.59 5.90
CA LEU A 354 7.83 15.09 6.77
C LEU A 354 7.64 13.57 6.67
N VAL A 355 7.82 13.00 5.48
CA VAL A 355 7.67 11.55 5.24
C VAL A 355 9.01 10.84 5.40
N GLU A 356 10.01 11.20 4.59
CA GLU A 356 11.24 10.39 4.49
C GLU A 356 12.16 10.60 5.71
N LYS A 357 12.49 11.85 6.04
CA LYS A 357 13.45 12.19 7.10
C LYS A 357 12.83 12.13 8.50
N LYS A 358 11.72 12.83 8.72
CA LYS A 358 11.11 12.97 10.05
C LYS A 358 10.07 11.90 10.37
N ARG A 359 9.52 11.22 9.34
CA ARG A 359 8.52 10.15 9.48
C ARG A 359 7.31 10.55 10.35
N TRP A 360 6.94 11.83 10.32
CA TRP A 360 5.77 12.37 11.03
C TRP A 360 4.45 11.92 10.43
N ILE A 361 4.44 11.57 9.14
CA ILE A 361 3.27 11.11 8.39
C ILE A 361 3.72 10.04 7.39
N SER A 362 2.93 8.98 7.20
CA SER A 362 3.22 7.95 6.20
C SER A 362 3.12 8.50 4.76
N GLN A 363 3.78 7.82 3.82
CA GLN A 363 3.70 8.16 2.40
C GLN A 363 2.25 8.13 1.89
N SER A 364 1.50 7.09 2.26
CA SER A 364 0.07 6.95 1.90
C SER A 364 -0.80 8.07 2.47
N ARG A 365 -0.60 8.43 3.75
CA ARG A 365 -1.31 9.53 4.42
C ARG A 365 -1.00 10.88 3.80
N PHE A 366 0.27 11.12 3.45
CA PHE A 366 0.70 12.32 2.76
C PHE A 366 0.04 12.45 1.39
N LEU A 367 0.05 11.38 0.58
CA LEU A 367 -0.59 11.36 -0.73
C LEU A 367 -2.11 11.52 -0.64
N HIS A 368 -2.77 10.93 0.36
CA HIS A 368 -4.20 11.11 0.60
C HIS A 368 -4.53 12.58 0.88
N ALA A 369 -3.77 13.24 1.77
CA ALA A 369 -3.93 14.66 2.07
C ALA A 369 -3.66 15.52 0.82
N LEU A 370 -2.63 15.20 0.04
CA LEU A 370 -2.29 15.90 -1.19
C LEU A 370 -3.41 15.80 -2.23
N ASN A 371 -3.95 14.61 -2.46
CA ASN A 371 -5.06 14.39 -3.39
C ASN A 371 -6.30 15.20 -3.00
N TYR A 372 -6.57 15.33 -1.71
CA TYR A 372 -7.64 16.20 -1.23
C TYR A 372 -7.35 17.68 -1.48
N CYS A 373 -6.14 18.15 -1.21
CA CYS A 373 -5.77 19.55 -1.45
C CYS A 373 -5.81 19.90 -2.95
N MET A 374 -5.55 18.95 -3.84
CA MET A 374 -5.71 19.14 -5.29
C MET A 374 -7.17 19.29 -5.74
N LEU A 375 -8.15 18.87 -4.92
CA LEU A 375 -9.59 19.09 -5.19
C LEU A 375 -10.09 20.45 -4.76
N LEU A 376 -9.40 21.07 -3.80
CA LEU A 376 -9.87 22.29 -3.18
C LEU A 376 -9.44 23.50 -4.00
N PRO A 377 -10.24 24.58 -3.99
CA PRO A 377 -9.81 25.78 -4.64
C PRO A 377 -8.74 26.49 -3.80
N GLY A 378 -7.65 26.91 -4.43
CA GLY A 378 -6.52 27.59 -3.79
C GLY A 378 -5.15 26.90 -3.99
N PRO A 379 -4.11 27.39 -3.28
CA PRO A 379 -2.74 26.88 -3.38
C PRO A 379 -2.55 25.55 -2.66
N GLU A 380 -2.26 24.49 -3.41
CA GLU A 380 -2.28 23.12 -2.87
C GLU A 380 -1.20 22.88 -1.81
N ALA A 381 -0.01 23.47 -1.98
CA ALA A 381 1.10 23.30 -1.04
C ALA A 381 0.79 23.90 0.34
N GLN A 382 0.17 25.08 0.37
CA GLN A 382 -0.23 25.69 1.64
C GLN A 382 -1.38 24.92 2.28
N GLN A 383 -2.36 24.49 1.49
CA GLN A 383 -3.46 23.64 1.97
C GLN A 383 -2.96 22.33 2.56
N LEU A 384 -1.95 21.72 1.94
CA LEU A 384 -1.29 20.53 2.47
C LEU A 384 -0.58 20.81 3.79
N ALA A 385 0.10 21.96 3.93
CA ALA A 385 0.68 22.39 5.19
C ALA A 385 -0.39 22.56 6.29
N ILE A 386 -1.52 23.21 5.98
CA ILE A 386 -2.66 23.34 6.90
C ILE A 386 -3.19 21.96 7.30
N TYR A 387 -3.35 21.04 6.34
CA TYR A 387 -3.86 19.70 6.57
C TYR A 387 -2.94 18.89 7.48
N ILE A 388 -1.64 18.86 7.20
CA ILE A 388 -0.67 18.10 7.99
C ILE A 388 -0.49 18.75 9.37
N GLY A 389 -0.42 20.08 9.44
CA GLY A 389 -0.42 20.82 10.71
C GLY A 389 -1.66 20.48 11.55
N TRP A 390 -2.83 20.40 10.90
CA TRP A 390 -4.08 20.02 11.54
C TRP A 390 -4.07 18.58 12.06
N LEU A 391 -3.54 17.63 11.30
CA LEU A 391 -3.37 16.25 11.73
C LEU A 391 -2.45 16.13 12.96
N LEU A 392 -1.34 16.89 12.97
CA LEU A 392 -0.34 16.82 14.04
C LEU A 392 -0.82 17.50 15.33
N HIS A 393 -1.46 18.67 15.23
CA HIS A 393 -1.76 19.53 16.38
C HIS A 393 -3.16 20.18 16.37
N LYS A 394 -4.15 19.54 15.74
CA LYS A 394 -5.53 20.02 15.65
C LYS A 394 -5.60 21.42 15.00
N THR A 395 -6.66 22.18 15.27
CA THR A 395 -6.91 23.49 14.62
C THR A 395 -5.73 24.45 14.73
N TRP A 396 -5.09 24.55 15.90
CA TRP A 396 -3.92 25.41 16.09
C TRP A 396 -2.72 24.98 15.25
N GLY A 397 -2.50 23.68 15.10
CA GLY A 397 -1.50 23.14 14.20
C GLY A 397 -1.72 23.57 12.75
N GLY A 398 -2.97 23.48 12.27
CA GLY A 398 -3.32 23.90 10.92
C GLY A 398 -3.17 25.41 10.72
N ILE A 399 -3.60 26.22 11.70
CA ILE A 399 -3.45 27.68 11.67
C ILE A 399 -1.97 28.07 11.60
N VAL A 400 -1.14 27.52 12.49
CA VAL A 400 0.30 27.83 12.52
C VAL A 400 0.99 27.38 11.25
N ALA A 401 0.72 26.16 10.77
CA ALA A 401 1.34 25.64 9.57
C ALA A 401 0.99 26.49 8.34
N GLY A 402 -0.30 26.80 8.14
CA GLY A 402 -0.77 27.60 7.00
C GLY A 402 -0.30 29.05 7.02
N SER A 403 -0.28 29.68 8.20
CA SER A 403 0.13 31.08 8.34
C SER A 403 1.65 31.23 8.18
N LEU A 404 2.45 30.41 8.87
CA LEU A 404 3.91 30.47 8.77
C LEU A 404 4.44 30.11 7.38
N PHE A 405 3.67 29.35 6.59
CA PHE A 405 3.99 29.05 5.20
C PHE A 405 3.97 30.30 4.30
N VAL A 406 3.14 31.29 4.63
CA VAL A 406 2.88 32.48 3.78
C VAL A 406 3.54 33.75 4.33
N ILE A 407 3.63 33.88 5.66
CA ILE A 407 4.12 35.10 6.33
C ILE A 407 5.49 35.58 5.82
N PRO A 408 6.53 34.75 5.69
CA PRO A 408 7.83 35.20 5.17
C PRO A 408 7.70 35.81 3.77
N SER A 409 6.89 35.20 2.91
CA SER A 409 6.60 35.67 1.55
C SER A 409 5.90 37.02 1.54
N ILE A 410 4.98 37.26 2.49
CA ILE A 410 4.29 38.55 2.61
C ILE A 410 5.30 39.68 2.74
N PHE A 411 6.26 39.55 3.66
CA PHE A 411 7.25 40.59 3.91
C PHE A 411 8.22 40.77 2.75
N VAL A 412 8.76 39.67 2.21
CA VAL A 412 9.73 39.74 1.11
C VAL A 412 9.06 40.34 -0.13
N LEU A 413 7.88 39.85 -0.50
CA LEU A 413 7.20 40.33 -1.70
C LEU A 413 6.66 41.75 -1.53
N TRP A 414 6.21 42.14 -0.33
CA TRP A 414 5.86 43.53 -0.04
C TRP A 414 7.06 44.46 -0.23
N MET A 415 8.22 44.07 0.29
CA MET A 415 9.46 44.84 0.14
C MET A 415 9.87 44.97 -1.33
N LEU A 416 9.83 43.87 -2.08
CA LEU A 416 10.16 43.87 -3.51
C LEU A 416 9.13 44.68 -4.33
N SER A 417 7.85 44.62 -3.98
CA SER A 417 6.80 45.44 -4.61
C SER A 417 7.01 46.93 -4.34
N TYR A 418 7.40 47.30 -3.12
CA TYR A 418 7.75 48.67 -2.79
C TYR A 418 8.98 49.15 -3.58
N VAL A 419 10.03 48.32 -3.65
CA VAL A 419 11.23 48.66 -4.43
C VAL A 419 10.90 48.84 -5.90
N TYR A 420 10.09 47.95 -6.46
CA TYR A 420 9.61 48.03 -7.83
C TYR A 420 8.80 49.32 -8.08
N ALA A 421 7.84 49.64 -7.21
CA ALA A 421 6.95 50.78 -7.40
C ALA A 421 7.65 52.14 -7.18
N ALA A 422 8.54 52.23 -6.20
CA ALA A 422 9.22 53.48 -5.83
C ALA A 422 10.51 53.72 -6.64
N PHE A 423 11.25 52.66 -6.99
CA PHE A 423 12.58 52.77 -7.60
C PHE A 423 12.72 52.06 -8.96
N GLY A 424 11.63 51.49 -9.51
CA GLY A 424 11.67 50.74 -10.78
C GLY A 424 12.13 51.54 -12.00
N ASN A 425 12.10 52.88 -11.93
CA ASN A 425 12.59 53.76 -13.00
C ASN A 425 14.12 53.94 -12.99
N ILE A 426 14.81 53.46 -11.95
CA ILE A 426 16.28 53.54 -11.88
C ILE A 426 16.88 52.52 -12.86
N PRO A 427 17.80 52.91 -13.77
CA PRO A 427 18.26 52.06 -14.87
C PRO A 427 18.76 50.67 -14.46
N TRP A 428 19.54 50.57 -13.37
CA TRP A 428 20.06 49.28 -12.91
C TRP A 428 18.96 48.38 -12.32
N ILE A 429 17.95 48.95 -11.67
CA ILE A 429 16.79 48.21 -11.14
C ILE A 429 15.94 47.72 -12.30
N ALA A 430 15.64 48.59 -13.26
CA ALA A 430 14.91 48.24 -14.47
C ALA A 430 15.61 47.12 -15.26
N ALA A 431 16.95 47.16 -15.35
CA ALA A 431 17.75 46.12 -16.00
C ALA A 431 17.65 44.76 -15.29
N VAL A 432 17.64 44.73 -13.95
CA VAL A 432 17.43 43.49 -13.18
C VAL A 432 16.06 42.89 -13.48
N PHE A 433 15.00 43.71 -13.47
CA PHE A 433 13.64 43.25 -13.81
C PHE A 433 13.52 42.79 -15.27
N TYR A 434 14.18 43.48 -16.20
CA TYR A 434 14.22 43.08 -17.59
C TYR A 434 14.93 41.73 -17.78
N GLY A 435 16.06 41.51 -17.09
CA GLY A 435 16.79 40.24 -17.10
C GLY A 435 16.02 39.09 -16.44
N LEU A 436 15.10 39.38 -15.51
CA LEU A 436 14.28 38.37 -14.85
C LEU A 436 13.24 37.75 -15.81
N LYS A 437 12.66 38.54 -16.73
CA LYS A 437 11.60 38.11 -17.67
C LYS A 437 11.87 36.77 -18.38
N PRO A 438 13.00 36.57 -19.09
CA PRO A 438 13.28 35.29 -19.75
C PRO A 438 13.40 34.12 -18.76
N ALA A 439 13.90 34.35 -17.54
CA ALA A 439 13.94 33.32 -16.50
C ALA A 439 12.53 32.92 -16.05
N VAL A 440 11.62 33.88 -15.92
CA VAL A 440 10.20 33.61 -15.60
C VAL A 440 9.54 32.77 -16.69
N THR A 441 9.69 33.18 -17.96
CA THR A 441 9.13 32.43 -19.10
C THR A 441 9.66 31.00 -19.12
N ALA A 442 10.96 30.82 -18.87
CA ALA A 442 11.57 29.49 -18.77
C ALA A 442 11.00 28.67 -17.59
N ILE A 443 10.79 29.28 -16.42
CA ILE A 443 10.20 28.62 -15.25
C ILE A 443 8.74 28.20 -15.52
N VAL A 444 7.94 29.07 -16.14
CA VAL A 444 6.55 28.76 -16.52
C VAL A 444 6.51 27.62 -17.55
N MET A 445 7.36 27.66 -18.58
CA MET A 445 7.49 26.55 -19.53
C MET A 445 7.92 25.24 -18.85
N ALA A 446 8.89 25.31 -17.95
CA ALA A 446 9.34 24.15 -17.17
C ALA A 446 8.21 23.61 -16.28
N ALA A 447 7.36 24.47 -15.71
CA ALA A 447 6.20 24.07 -14.94
C ALA A 447 5.17 23.33 -15.81
N VAL A 448 4.87 23.82 -17.03
CA VAL A 448 4.01 23.12 -18.00
C VAL A 448 4.55 21.73 -18.32
N ILE A 449 5.84 21.64 -18.68
CA ILE A 449 6.49 20.36 -19.02
C ILE A 449 6.45 19.41 -17.83
N ARG A 450 6.74 19.90 -16.62
CA ARG A 450 6.77 19.11 -15.38
C ARG A 450 5.41 18.55 -15.00
N ILE A 451 4.36 19.40 -15.01
CA ILE A 451 2.99 18.97 -14.70
C ILE A 451 2.48 18.04 -15.82
N GLY A 452 2.75 18.39 -17.09
CA GLY A 452 2.40 17.58 -18.25
C GLY A 452 2.97 16.16 -18.20
N ARG A 453 4.27 15.99 -17.89
CA ARG A 453 4.88 14.65 -17.75
C ARG A 453 4.23 13.78 -16.68
N LYS A 454 3.72 14.38 -15.60
CA LYS A 454 3.06 13.64 -14.51
C LYS A 454 1.60 13.31 -14.84
N ALA A 455 0.86 14.26 -15.42
CA ALA A 455 -0.58 14.14 -15.64
C ALA A 455 -0.95 13.47 -16.98
N LEU A 456 -0.19 13.72 -18.05
CA LEU A 456 -0.52 13.29 -19.42
C LEU A 456 0.08 11.90 -19.75
N ARG A 457 -0.40 10.86 -19.06
CA ARG A 457 0.12 9.49 -19.22
C ARG A 457 -0.54 8.67 -20.33
N ASN A 458 -1.68 9.12 -20.85
CA ASN A 458 -2.41 8.40 -21.90
C ASN A 458 -3.16 9.37 -22.82
N GLU A 459 -3.69 8.81 -23.91
CA GLU A 459 -4.42 9.53 -24.96
C GLU A 459 -5.60 10.35 -24.41
N VAL A 460 -6.30 9.85 -23.39
CA VAL A 460 -7.49 10.52 -22.83
C VAL A 460 -7.08 11.77 -22.07
N MET A 461 -6.02 11.70 -21.26
CA MET A 461 -5.48 12.87 -20.54
C MET A 461 -4.92 13.90 -21.52
N TRP A 462 -4.22 13.47 -22.57
CA TRP A 462 -3.76 14.36 -23.65
C TRP A 462 -4.92 15.07 -24.34
N THR A 463 -5.99 14.34 -24.69
CA THR A 463 -7.18 14.90 -25.34
C THR A 463 -7.85 15.95 -24.44
N LEU A 464 -8.00 15.66 -23.14
CA LEU A 464 -8.55 16.62 -22.17
C LEU A 464 -7.72 17.90 -22.06
N ALA A 465 -6.39 17.78 -22.01
CA ALA A 465 -5.50 18.94 -21.95
C ALA A 465 -5.59 19.78 -23.23
N THR A 466 -5.57 19.16 -24.41
CA THR A 466 -5.68 19.85 -25.70
C THR A 466 -7.02 20.57 -25.83
N LEU A 467 -8.14 19.90 -25.47
CA LEU A 467 -9.47 20.53 -25.50
C LEU A 467 -9.58 21.70 -24.52
N ALA A 468 -9.01 21.57 -23.32
CA ALA A 468 -8.96 22.66 -22.34
C ALA A 468 -8.17 23.87 -22.86
N PHE A 469 -7.01 23.65 -23.48
CA PHE A 469 -6.22 24.71 -24.12
C PHE A 469 -7.01 25.38 -25.25
N ILE A 470 -7.64 24.61 -26.13
CA ILE A 470 -8.44 25.15 -27.24
C ILE A 470 -9.61 26.00 -26.72
N ALA A 471 -10.33 25.49 -25.71
CA ALA A 471 -11.46 26.15 -25.11
C ALA A 471 -11.08 27.50 -24.49
N ILE A 472 -9.98 27.56 -23.74
CA ILE A 472 -9.57 28.82 -23.09
C ILE A 472 -8.88 29.80 -24.05
N TYR A 473 -8.03 29.30 -24.96
CA TYR A 473 -7.21 30.15 -25.82
C TYR A 473 -8.04 30.73 -26.98
N PHE A 474 -8.75 29.89 -27.73
CA PHE A 474 -9.51 30.31 -28.92
C PHE A 474 -10.92 30.77 -28.57
N PHE A 475 -11.64 29.99 -27.76
CA PHE A 475 -13.05 30.23 -27.47
C PHE A 475 -13.29 31.10 -26.22
N LYS A 476 -12.22 31.46 -25.50
CA LYS A 476 -12.27 32.27 -24.26
C LYS A 476 -13.25 31.70 -23.22
N VAL A 477 -13.40 30.37 -23.17
CA VAL A 477 -14.30 29.70 -22.23
C VAL A 477 -13.81 29.97 -20.80
N PRO A 478 -14.69 30.42 -19.89
CA PRO A 478 -14.35 30.62 -18.48
C PRO A 478 -13.73 29.37 -17.85
N PHE A 479 -12.57 29.57 -17.24
CA PHE A 479 -11.79 28.54 -16.55
C PHE A 479 -12.62 27.61 -15.63
N PRO A 480 -13.55 28.11 -14.78
CA PRO A 480 -14.33 27.24 -13.90
C PRO A 480 -15.21 26.22 -14.65
N MET A 481 -15.71 26.57 -15.84
CA MET A 481 -16.47 25.64 -16.67
C MET A 481 -15.59 24.52 -17.23
N ILE A 482 -14.33 24.81 -17.55
CA ILE A 482 -13.35 23.81 -18.02
C ILE A 482 -13.07 22.80 -16.89
N VAL A 483 -12.88 23.26 -15.66
CA VAL A 483 -12.64 22.38 -14.50
C VAL A 483 -13.85 21.51 -14.19
N LEU A 484 -15.05 22.10 -14.14
CA LEU A 484 -16.29 21.35 -13.85
C LEU A 484 -16.57 20.28 -14.89
N SER A 485 -16.40 20.61 -16.18
CA SER A 485 -16.56 19.65 -17.26
C SER A 485 -15.50 18.55 -17.20
N ALA A 486 -14.23 18.88 -16.96
CA ALA A 486 -13.16 17.89 -16.78
C ALA A 486 -13.42 16.95 -15.58
N GLY A 487 -13.88 17.49 -14.46
CA GLY A 487 -14.26 16.72 -13.27
C GLY A 487 -15.43 15.78 -13.53
N LEU A 488 -16.47 16.24 -14.24
CA LEU A 488 -17.61 15.42 -14.64
C LEU A 488 -17.19 14.31 -15.61
N ILE A 489 -16.38 14.64 -16.63
CA ILE A 489 -15.83 13.67 -17.58
C ILE A 489 -14.96 12.62 -16.85
N GLY A 490 -14.12 13.03 -15.91
CA GLY A 490 -13.31 12.12 -15.11
C GLY A 490 -14.11 11.25 -14.14
N PHE A 491 -15.19 11.78 -13.57
CA PHE A 491 -16.10 11.03 -12.71
C PHE A 491 -16.86 9.97 -13.51
N LEU A 492 -17.49 10.36 -14.63
CA LEU A 492 -18.22 9.45 -15.51
C LEU A 492 -17.29 8.45 -16.20
N GLY A 493 -16.16 8.92 -16.73
CA GLY A 493 -15.14 8.08 -17.36
C GLY A 493 -14.53 7.07 -16.40
N GLY A 494 -14.37 7.43 -15.12
CA GLY A 494 -13.94 6.51 -14.06
C GLY A 494 -14.93 5.40 -13.71
N LEU A 495 -16.21 5.53 -14.10
CA LEU A 495 -17.19 4.44 -13.92
C LEU A 495 -16.99 3.32 -14.95
N PHE A 496 -16.58 3.66 -16.18
CA PHE A 496 -16.49 2.74 -17.31
C PHE A 496 -15.05 2.32 -17.67
N TRP A 497 -14.08 3.23 -17.55
CA TRP A 497 -12.67 3.02 -17.93
C TRP A 497 -11.69 3.41 -16.82
N LYS A 498 -11.79 2.74 -15.67
CA LYS A 498 -10.96 2.98 -14.48
C LYS A 498 -9.47 3.08 -14.79
N ASN A 499 -8.91 2.16 -15.56
CA ASN A 499 -7.47 2.15 -15.86
C ASN A 499 -7.00 3.37 -16.70
N LYS A 500 -7.89 4.00 -17.48
CA LYS A 500 -7.55 5.20 -18.26
C LYS A 500 -7.69 6.49 -17.46
N PHE A 501 -8.53 6.52 -16.43
CA PHE A 501 -8.75 7.71 -15.61
C PHE A 501 -8.05 7.66 -14.25
N GLN A 502 -7.54 6.50 -13.80
CA GLN A 502 -6.86 6.36 -12.52
C GLN A 502 -5.33 6.44 -12.69
N VAL A 503 -4.86 7.59 -13.17
CA VAL A 503 -3.45 7.82 -13.54
C VAL A 503 -2.56 8.13 -12.33
N LEU A 504 -3.14 8.72 -11.27
CA LEU A 504 -2.46 9.09 -10.01
C LEU A 504 -2.49 7.97 -8.95
N SER A 505 -2.60 6.70 -9.35
CA SER A 505 -2.69 5.58 -8.40
C SER A 505 -1.42 5.45 -7.55
N SER A 506 -1.61 5.11 -6.26
CA SER A 506 -0.54 4.85 -5.30
C SER A 506 0.35 3.71 -5.77
N ASP A 507 1.61 4.00 -6.09
CA ASP A 507 2.64 2.97 -5.98
C ASP A 507 2.69 2.55 -4.50
N GLY A 508 2.46 1.27 -4.26
CA GLY A 508 2.51 0.66 -2.94
C GLY A 508 3.94 0.68 -2.42
N GLY A 509 4.30 1.75 -1.72
CA GLY A 509 5.50 1.80 -0.89
C GLY A 509 5.36 0.84 0.30
N GLU A 510 6.48 0.20 0.64
CA GLU A 510 6.61 -0.75 1.75
C GLU A 510 6.03 -0.23 3.07
N LEU A 511 5.64 -1.17 3.94
CA LEU A 511 5.17 -0.94 5.30
C LEU A 511 6.26 -0.28 6.16
N GLU A 512 6.42 1.05 6.03
CA GLU A 512 7.30 1.83 6.90
C GLU A 512 6.54 2.38 8.11
N THR A 513 7.13 2.14 9.29
CA THR A 513 6.70 2.67 10.59
C THR A 513 6.77 4.21 10.60
N SER A 514 5.62 4.88 10.65
CA SER A 514 5.48 6.34 10.76
C SER A 514 4.53 6.70 11.90
N VAL A 515 4.66 7.91 12.47
CA VAL A 515 3.85 8.36 13.63
C VAL A 515 2.35 8.27 13.35
N ILE A 516 1.97 8.63 12.12
CA ILE A 516 0.62 8.55 11.61
C ILE A 516 0.63 7.54 10.46
N SER A 517 0.35 6.28 10.77
CA SER A 517 0.32 5.16 9.81
C SER A 517 -1.12 4.82 9.36
N ASP A 518 -1.23 3.94 8.35
CA ASP A 518 -2.52 3.45 7.84
C ASP A 518 -3.23 2.50 8.80
N GLU A 519 -2.49 1.83 9.69
CA GLU A 519 -3.01 0.85 10.65
C GLU A 519 -3.60 1.50 11.91
N GLN A 520 -3.26 2.76 12.20
CA GLN A 520 -3.80 3.49 13.35
C GLN A 520 -5.13 4.18 13.02
N GLU A 521 -6.14 3.98 13.89
CA GLU A 521 -7.41 4.73 13.81
C GLU A 521 -7.15 6.23 13.70
N SER A 522 -7.91 6.90 12.83
CA SER A 522 -7.86 8.35 12.66
C SER A 522 -8.04 9.04 14.02
N PRO A 523 -7.19 10.03 14.38
CA PRO A 523 -7.27 10.69 15.67
C PRO A 523 -8.69 11.18 15.99
N PRO A 524 -9.17 11.17 17.26
CA PRO A 524 -10.58 11.45 17.59
C PRO A 524 -11.13 12.78 17.05
N HIS A 525 -10.26 13.78 16.86
CA HIS A 525 -10.63 15.09 16.33
C HIS A 525 -10.94 15.09 14.82
N THR A 526 -10.57 14.04 14.10
CA THR A 526 -10.87 13.84 12.67
C THR A 526 -12.28 13.31 12.44
N ARG A 527 -13.05 12.99 13.49
CA ARG A 527 -14.45 12.56 13.35
C ARG A 527 -15.34 13.78 12.98
N PRO A 528 -16.20 13.69 11.94
CA PRO A 528 -17.08 14.76 11.56
C PRO A 528 -18.14 15.00 12.64
N ASN A 529 -18.40 16.27 12.93
CA ASN A 529 -19.38 16.72 13.89
C ASN A 529 -20.07 17.96 13.31
N TRP A 530 -21.40 17.89 13.15
CA TRP A 530 -22.21 18.97 12.57
C TRP A 530 -22.13 20.29 13.34
N ALA A 531 -22.14 20.25 14.68
CA ALA A 531 -22.01 21.46 15.49
C ALA A 531 -20.62 22.12 15.31
N ARG A 532 -19.58 21.30 15.13
CA ARG A 532 -18.23 21.81 14.80
C ARG A 532 -18.20 22.39 13.39
N ALA A 533 -18.82 21.74 12.42
CA ALA A 533 -18.89 22.20 11.03
C ALA A 533 -19.56 23.58 10.93
N ILE A 534 -20.72 23.76 11.57
CA ILE A 534 -21.43 25.06 11.61
C ILE A 534 -20.55 26.13 12.25
N ARG A 535 -19.88 25.82 13.36
CA ARG A 535 -18.97 26.78 14.03
C ARG A 535 -17.78 27.16 13.15
N VAL A 536 -17.17 26.19 12.47
CA VAL A 536 -16.06 26.44 11.54
C VAL A 536 -16.51 27.32 10.38
N ILE A 537 -17.67 27.02 9.78
CA ILE A 537 -18.24 27.84 8.71
C ILE A 537 -18.46 29.27 9.21
N ALA A 538 -19.16 29.45 10.33
CA ALA A 538 -19.46 30.76 10.87
C ALA A 538 -18.20 31.60 11.14
N VAL A 539 -17.21 31.01 11.83
CA VAL A 539 -15.96 31.71 12.18
C VAL A 539 -15.11 32.00 10.94
N CYS A 540 -14.87 31.01 10.08
CA CYS A 540 -14.00 31.22 8.92
C CYS A 540 -14.62 32.14 7.87
N VAL A 541 -15.94 32.06 7.64
CA VAL A 541 -16.63 32.99 6.73
C VAL A 541 -16.62 34.41 7.29
N ALA A 542 -16.88 34.58 8.59
CA ALA A 542 -16.79 35.89 9.23
C ALA A 542 -15.38 36.49 9.10
N LEU A 543 -14.33 35.72 9.44
CA LEU A 543 -12.95 36.17 9.31
C LEU A 543 -12.53 36.47 7.87
N TRP A 544 -13.04 35.70 6.91
CA TRP A 544 -12.73 35.91 5.50
C TRP A 544 -13.36 37.19 4.95
N ILE A 545 -14.64 37.43 5.22
CA ILE A 545 -15.40 38.55 4.64
C ILE A 545 -15.16 39.86 5.40
N ALA A 546 -14.83 39.81 6.69
CA ALA A 546 -14.73 41.00 7.54
C ALA A 546 -13.78 42.08 7.00
N PRO A 547 -12.53 41.80 6.58
CA PRO A 547 -11.63 42.86 6.09
C PRO A 547 -12.14 43.56 4.83
N THR A 548 -12.78 42.81 3.92
CA THR A 548 -13.41 43.38 2.72
C THR A 548 -14.58 44.29 3.08
N LEU A 549 -15.45 43.87 4.00
CA LEU A 549 -16.55 44.72 4.47
C LEU A 549 -16.05 45.98 5.19
N ILE A 550 -15.01 45.85 6.02
CA ILE A 550 -14.39 46.99 6.69
C ILE A 550 -13.83 47.98 5.66
N ALA A 551 -13.17 47.49 4.60
CA ALA A 551 -12.72 48.35 3.50
C ALA A 551 -13.89 49.07 2.80
N GLY A 552 -14.99 48.35 2.52
CA GLY A 552 -16.20 48.93 1.92
C GLY A 552 -16.87 50.00 2.79
N ILE A 553 -16.94 49.77 4.11
CA ILE A 553 -17.51 50.74 5.06
C ILE A 553 -16.60 51.95 5.23
N ALA A 554 -15.28 51.74 5.33
CA ALA A 554 -14.32 52.80 5.62
C ALA A 554 -13.95 53.66 4.40
N LYS A 555 -13.97 53.08 3.19
CA LYS A 555 -13.51 53.74 1.94
C LYS A 555 -14.55 53.78 0.83
N GLY A 556 -15.67 53.09 0.99
CA GLY A 556 -16.76 53.02 0.02
C GLY A 556 -16.76 51.72 -0.79
N TRP A 557 -17.94 51.32 -1.24
CA TRP A 557 -18.19 50.08 -1.98
C TRP A 557 -17.66 50.08 -3.42
N GLN A 558 -17.13 51.20 -3.89
CA GLN A 558 -16.47 51.33 -5.19
C GLN A 558 -14.95 51.50 -5.04
N SER A 559 -14.44 51.50 -3.80
CA SER A 559 -13.01 51.66 -3.53
C SER A 559 -12.18 50.53 -4.10
N THR A 560 -10.95 50.84 -4.48
CA THR A 560 -9.96 49.88 -4.98
C THR A 560 -9.76 48.75 -3.97
N LEU A 561 -9.65 49.08 -2.67
CA LEU A 561 -9.51 48.08 -1.60
C LEU A 561 -10.73 47.15 -1.54
N PHE A 562 -11.96 47.67 -1.60
CA PHE A 562 -13.15 46.82 -1.59
C PHE A 562 -13.20 45.90 -2.82
N ASN A 563 -12.90 46.45 -4.01
CA ASN A 563 -12.89 45.70 -5.27
C ASN A 563 -11.81 44.61 -5.27
N GLU A 564 -10.61 44.88 -4.75
CA GLU A 564 -9.56 43.88 -4.52
C GLU A 564 -10.05 42.76 -3.61
N GLY A 565 -10.58 43.11 -2.43
CA GLY A 565 -11.10 42.13 -1.47
C GLY A 565 -12.21 41.26 -2.07
N LEU A 566 -13.14 41.83 -2.83
CA LEU A 566 -14.23 41.11 -3.49
C LEU A 566 -13.71 40.20 -4.62
N PHE A 567 -12.87 40.75 -5.49
CA PHE A 567 -12.32 40.04 -6.64
C PHE A 567 -11.47 38.85 -6.21
N PHE A 568 -10.51 39.06 -5.28
CA PHE A 568 -9.64 38.00 -4.81
C PHE A 568 -10.36 36.97 -3.95
N SER A 569 -11.43 37.37 -3.23
CA SER A 569 -12.33 36.41 -2.59
C SER A 569 -13.03 35.52 -3.62
N LYS A 570 -13.56 36.10 -4.71
CA LYS A 570 -14.14 35.32 -5.81
C LYS A 570 -13.11 34.41 -6.45
N ALA A 571 -11.92 34.94 -6.76
CA ALA A 571 -10.81 34.19 -7.33
C ALA A 571 -10.45 32.98 -6.46
N ALA A 572 -10.37 33.15 -5.13
CA ALA A 572 -10.01 32.10 -4.18
C ALA A 572 -10.98 30.90 -4.17
N VAL A 573 -12.25 31.08 -4.56
CA VAL A 573 -13.24 29.99 -4.63
C VAL A 573 -13.28 29.33 -6.01
N VAL A 574 -12.91 30.05 -7.07
CA VAL A 574 -12.98 29.56 -8.45
C VAL A 574 -11.64 29.01 -8.98
N THR A 575 -10.57 29.11 -8.19
CA THR A 575 -9.21 28.68 -8.58
C THR A 575 -8.99 27.22 -8.24
N PHE A 576 -9.12 26.31 -9.22
CA PHE A 576 -8.72 24.91 -9.07
C PHE A 576 -7.39 24.65 -9.79
N GLY A 577 -6.58 23.70 -9.34
CA GLY A 577 -5.34 23.36 -10.05
C GLY A 577 -4.13 24.26 -9.79
N GLY A 578 -4.13 24.91 -8.63
CA GLY A 578 -2.96 25.62 -8.13
C GLY A 578 -2.78 27.01 -8.71
N ALA A 579 -1.67 27.64 -8.31
CA ALA A 579 -1.39 29.04 -8.60
C ALA A 579 -1.47 29.37 -10.09
N TYR A 580 -0.88 28.53 -10.95
CA TYR A 580 -0.75 28.80 -12.39
C TYR A 580 -2.10 28.88 -13.14
N ALA A 581 -3.17 28.26 -12.63
CA ALA A 581 -4.45 28.23 -13.33
C ALA A 581 -5.22 29.56 -13.24
N VAL A 582 -5.06 30.31 -12.14
CA VAL A 582 -5.79 31.58 -11.93
C VAL A 582 -5.05 32.81 -12.43
N LEU A 583 -3.73 32.72 -12.59
CA LEU A 583 -2.91 33.85 -13.01
C LEU A 583 -3.34 34.50 -14.34
N PRO A 584 -3.77 33.79 -15.41
CA PRO A 584 -4.24 34.46 -16.62
C PRO A 584 -5.53 35.25 -16.35
N TYR A 585 -6.42 34.71 -15.52
CA TYR A 585 -7.66 35.37 -15.13
C TYR A 585 -7.39 36.63 -14.30
N VAL A 586 -6.49 36.55 -13.32
CA VAL A 586 -6.07 37.72 -12.53
C VAL A 586 -5.41 38.76 -13.42
N ALA A 587 -4.48 38.35 -14.29
CA ALA A 587 -3.79 39.25 -15.21
C ALA A 587 -4.78 40.01 -16.10
N GLN A 588 -5.72 39.30 -16.73
CA GLN A 588 -6.71 39.90 -17.62
C GLN A 588 -7.60 40.91 -16.87
N GLN A 589 -8.09 40.54 -15.69
CA GLN A 589 -8.98 41.40 -14.90
C GLN A 589 -8.25 42.62 -14.33
N ALA A 590 -7.04 42.41 -13.81
CA ALA A 590 -6.21 43.49 -13.28
C ALA A 590 -5.77 44.47 -14.38
N LEU A 591 -5.53 44.02 -15.61
CA LEU A 591 -5.09 44.89 -16.71
C LEU A 591 -6.25 45.60 -17.41
N PHE A 592 -7.29 44.86 -17.80
CA PHE A 592 -8.32 45.36 -18.72
C PHE A 592 -9.62 45.80 -18.04
N HIS A 593 -9.96 45.23 -16.88
CA HIS A 593 -11.22 45.55 -16.21
C HIS A 593 -11.03 46.56 -15.09
N TYR A 594 -10.12 46.28 -14.17
CA TYR A 594 -9.89 47.13 -13.00
C TYR A 594 -8.78 48.17 -13.22
N GLY A 595 -7.87 47.97 -14.18
CA GLY A 595 -6.76 48.90 -14.42
C GLY A 595 -5.78 49.00 -13.24
N TRP A 596 -5.63 47.93 -12.46
CA TRP A 596 -4.68 47.81 -11.36
C TRP A 596 -3.23 47.62 -11.82
N LEU A 597 -3.04 47.09 -13.04
CA LEU A 597 -1.72 46.83 -13.61
C LEU A 597 -1.56 47.53 -14.97
N LYS A 598 -0.34 47.95 -15.26
CA LYS A 598 0.12 48.39 -16.59
C LYS A 598 0.65 47.20 -17.40
N PRO A 599 0.72 47.30 -18.74
CA PRO A 599 1.30 46.27 -19.59
C PRO A 599 2.70 45.84 -19.12
N GLY A 600 2.94 44.54 -19.02
CA GLY A 600 4.21 43.97 -18.56
C GLY A 600 4.37 43.81 -17.04
N GLN A 601 3.63 44.57 -16.21
CA GLN A 601 3.80 44.50 -14.74
C GLN A 601 3.40 43.14 -14.15
N MET A 602 2.45 42.44 -14.77
CA MET A 602 2.09 41.09 -14.34
C MET A 602 3.27 40.12 -14.47
N MET A 603 4.06 40.22 -15.56
CA MET A 603 5.24 39.37 -15.74
C MET A 603 6.35 39.72 -14.74
N ASP A 604 6.54 41.01 -14.45
CA ASP A 604 7.49 41.47 -13.45
C ASP A 604 7.11 40.94 -12.05
N GLY A 605 5.83 41.05 -11.69
CA GLY A 605 5.29 40.51 -10.44
C GLY A 605 5.43 38.99 -10.35
N LEU A 606 5.22 38.27 -11.46
CA LEU A 606 5.41 36.82 -11.51
C LEU A 606 6.88 36.44 -11.28
N GLY A 607 7.81 37.19 -11.86
CA GLY A 607 9.23 36.98 -11.63
C GLY A 607 9.64 37.23 -10.20
N LEU A 608 9.14 38.32 -9.62
CA LEU A 608 9.33 38.57 -8.19
C LEU A 608 8.84 37.38 -7.37
N ALA A 609 7.60 36.93 -7.59
CA ALA A 609 7.02 35.82 -6.84
C ALA A 609 7.84 34.51 -6.95
N GLU A 610 8.33 34.14 -8.14
CA GLU A 610 9.16 32.93 -8.34
C GLU A 610 10.53 33.02 -7.64
N THR A 611 11.06 34.23 -7.43
CA THR A 611 12.33 34.45 -6.69
C THR A 611 12.15 34.51 -5.18
N THR A 612 10.91 34.58 -4.69
CA THR A 612 10.61 34.64 -3.25
C THR A 612 10.26 33.26 -2.68
N PRO A 613 10.59 33.00 -1.40
CA PRO A 613 10.08 31.80 -0.74
C PRO A 613 8.57 31.95 -0.57
N GLY A 614 7.79 30.91 -0.89
CA GLY A 614 6.34 30.92 -0.75
C GLY A 614 5.58 30.44 -1.97
N PRO A 615 4.25 30.24 -1.84
CA PRO A 615 3.45 29.73 -2.94
C PRO A 615 3.43 30.74 -4.08
N LEU A 616 3.57 30.28 -5.33
CA LEU A 616 3.62 31.17 -6.50
C LEU A 616 2.45 32.15 -6.59
N ILE A 617 1.28 31.75 -6.10
CA ILE A 617 0.08 32.59 -6.08
C ILE A 617 0.32 33.92 -5.36
N MET A 618 1.36 34.04 -4.53
CA MET A 618 1.78 35.29 -3.88
C MET A 618 1.90 36.47 -4.84
N VAL A 619 2.12 36.26 -6.14
CA VAL A 619 2.05 37.35 -7.14
C VAL A 619 0.75 38.17 -7.03
N VAL A 620 -0.37 37.60 -6.57
CA VAL A 620 -1.60 38.37 -6.32
C VAL A 620 -1.42 39.47 -5.28
N GLN A 621 -0.54 39.28 -4.29
CA GLN A 621 -0.17 40.33 -3.35
C GLN A 621 0.49 41.51 -4.07
N PHE A 622 1.37 41.23 -5.04
CA PHE A 622 1.95 42.28 -5.89
C PHE A 622 0.85 42.97 -6.70
N VAL A 623 -0.12 42.25 -7.23
CA VAL A 623 -1.25 42.84 -7.96
C VAL A 623 -2.06 43.80 -7.07
N GLY A 624 -2.44 43.39 -5.86
CA GLY A 624 -3.13 44.26 -4.90
C GLY A 624 -2.27 45.42 -4.40
N PHE A 625 -0.96 45.21 -4.23
CA PHE A 625 -0.04 46.29 -3.93
C PHE A 625 -0.04 47.35 -5.04
N MET A 626 0.10 46.91 -6.30
CA MET A 626 0.18 47.81 -7.45
C MET A 626 -1.15 48.48 -7.78
N GLY A 627 -2.28 47.79 -7.56
CA GLY A 627 -3.62 48.35 -7.70
C GLY A 627 -3.84 49.53 -6.77
N ALA A 628 -3.68 49.31 -5.47
CA ALA A 628 -3.82 50.36 -4.47
C ALA A 628 -2.69 51.41 -4.49
N TRP A 629 -1.49 51.09 -5.00
CA TRP A 629 -0.43 52.09 -5.23
C TRP A 629 -0.82 53.08 -6.34
N GLN A 630 -1.43 52.59 -7.42
CA GLN A 630 -1.84 53.39 -8.56
C GLN A 630 -3.14 54.15 -8.32
N HIS A 631 -4.04 53.57 -7.51
CA HIS A 631 -5.33 54.14 -7.14
C HIS A 631 -5.44 54.29 -5.60
N PRO A 632 -4.70 55.23 -4.99
CA PRO A 632 -4.62 55.34 -3.54
C PRO A 632 -5.83 55.99 -2.87
N GLU A 633 -6.75 56.59 -3.65
CA GLU A 633 -8.06 57.09 -3.17
C GLU A 633 -7.99 57.97 -1.90
N GLY A 634 -7.03 58.90 -1.88
CA GLY A 634 -6.84 59.85 -0.78
C GLY A 634 -6.01 59.32 0.40
N LEU A 635 -5.50 58.09 0.34
CA LEU A 635 -4.48 57.59 1.26
C LEU A 635 -3.06 57.91 0.75
N PRO A 636 -2.04 57.94 1.63
CA PRO A 636 -0.65 57.87 1.20
C PRO A 636 -0.42 56.61 0.34
N PRO A 637 0.27 56.70 -0.82
CA PRO A 637 0.41 55.56 -1.75
C PRO A 637 0.94 54.29 -1.11
N LEU A 638 1.95 54.40 -0.24
CA LEU A 638 2.51 53.26 0.47
C LEU A 638 1.51 52.62 1.44
N LEU A 639 0.68 53.42 2.13
CA LEU A 639 -0.35 52.91 3.03
C LEU A 639 -1.45 52.20 2.25
N ALA A 640 -1.92 52.81 1.15
CA ALA A 640 -2.89 52.19 0.25
C ALA A 640 -2.38 50.84 -0.27
N ALA A 641 -1.16 50.83 -0.83
CA ALA A 641 -0.51 49.64 -1.36
C ALA A 641 -0.30 48.54 -0.29
N THR A 642 0.05 48.93 0.94
CA THR A 642 0.19 47.98 2.05
C THR A 642 -1.15 47.36 2.43
N LEU A 643 -2.22 48.15 2.50
CA LEU A 643 -3.56 47.64 2.77
C LEU A 643 -4.07 46.75 1.64
N GLY A 644 -3.85 47.14 0.38
CA GLY A 644 -4.24 46.35 -0.79
C GLY A 644 -3.51 45.01 -0.87
N ALA A 645 -2.20 45.02 -0.61
CA ALA A 645 -1.38 43.83 -0.50
C ALA A 645 -1.90 42.88 0.60
N LEU A 646 -2.10 43.39 1.82
CA LEU A 646 -2.57 42.57 2.95
C LEU A 646 -3.98 42.04 2.74
N LEU A 647 -4.90 42.87 2.24
CA LEU A 647 -6.28 42.48 1.97
C LEU A 647 -6.36 41.41 0.88
N THR A 648 -5.60 41.58 -0.20
CA THR A 648 -5.51 40.61 -1.29
C THR A 648 -4.95 39.27 -0.82
N THR A 649 -3.85 39.30 -0.04
CA THR A 649 -3.29 38.08 0.58
C THR A 649 -4.31 37.42 1.50
N TRP A 650 -4.98 38.19 2.37
CA TRP A 650 -5.99 37.66 3.28
C TRP A 650 -7.15 36.99 2.53
N ALA A 651 -7.72 37.68 1.54
CA ALA A 651 -8.83 37.18 0.72
C ALA A 651 -8.46 35.90 -0.04
N THR A 652 -7.20 35.77 -0.46
CA THR A 652 -6.70 34.62 -1.21
C THR A 652 -6.52 33.38 -0.33
N PHE A 653 -5.90 33.53 0.85
CA PHE A 653 -5.46 32.39 1.65
C PHE A 653 -6.44 31.98 2.77
N THR A 654 -7.29 32.89 3.25
CA THR A 654 -8.24 32.58 4.35
C THR A 654 -9.24 31.46 4.01
N PRO A 655 -9.80 31.38 2.78
CA PRO A 655 -10.71 30.29 2.40
C PRO A 655 -10.08 28.90 2.52
N CYS A 656 -8.76 28.77 2.38
CA CYS A 656 -8.07 27.49 2.51
C CYS A 656 -8.27 26.87 3.89
N PHE A 657 -8.29 27.68 4.96
CA PHE A 657 -8.55 27.19 6.31
C PHE A 657 -9.97 26.66 6.46
N LEU A 658 -10.97 27.32 5.84
CA LEU A 658 -12.35 26.85 5.80
C LEU A 658 -12.42 25.46 5.14
N TRP A 659 -11.83 25.31 3.96
CA TRP A 659 -11.89 24.06 3.20
C TRP A 659 -11.23 22.88 3.94
N ILE A 660 -10.09 23.14 4.58
CA ILE A 660 -9.37 22.09 5.31
C ILE A 660 -10.09 21.73 6.61
N PHE A 661 -10.49 22.71 7.44
CA PHE A 661 -11.14 22.41 8.72
C PHE A 661 -12.56 21.86 8.57
N LEU A 662 -13.26 22.20 7.48
CA LEU A 662 -14.59 21.68 7.18
C LEU A 662 -14.54 20.29 6.54
N GLY A 663 -13.75 20.11 5.48
CA GLY A 663 -13.75 18.88 4.70
C GLY A 663 -12.72 17.84 5.12
N GLY A 664 -11.64 18.23 5.81
CA GLY A 664 -10.64 17.32 6.39
C GLY A 664 -11.25 16.15 7.19
N PRO A 665 -12.16 16.40 8.16
CA PRO A 665 -12.84 15.33 8.89
C PRO A 665 -13.66 14.35 8.02
N HIS A 666 -14.19 14.83 6.89
CA HIS A 666 -15.03 14.02 6.00
C HIS A 666 -14.19 13.20 5.02
N ILE A 667 -13.11 13.78 4.47
CA ILE A 667 -12.22 13.07 3.56
C ILE A 667 -11.41 11.99 4.27
N GLU A 668 -11.10 12.18 5.57
CA GLU A 668 -10.48 11.14 6.41
C GLU A 668 -11.36 9.88 6.55
N LYS A 669 -12.69 9.97 6.32
CA LYS A 669 -13.62 8.83 6.27
C LYS A 669 -13.76 8.20 4.88
N LEU A 670 -13.49 8.93 3.81
CA LEU A 670 -13.68 8.49 2.41
C LEU A 670 -12.42 7.82 1.81
N ARG A 671 -11.50 7.36 2.66
CA ARG A 671 -10.26 6.67 2.26
C ARG A 671 -10.56 5.48 1.34
N GLY A 672 -9.90 5.47 0.17
CA GLY A 672 -9.99 4.39 -0.82
C GLY A 672 -11.10 4.52 -1.88
N ASN A 673 -11.81 5.66 -1.97
CA ASN A 673 -12.85 5.82 -2.98
C ASN A 673 -12.29 6.13 -4.39
N VAL A 674 -12.19 5.08 -5.19
CA VAL A 674 -11.67 5.09 -6.57
C VAL A 674 -12.37 6.13 -7.48
N LYS A 675 -13.66 6.44 -7.25
CA LYS A 675 -14.42 7.39 -8.09
C LYS A 675 -13.92 8.84 -7.96
N LEU A 676 -13.38 9.19 -6.78
CA LEU A 676 -12.86 10.53 -6.52
C LEU A 676 -11.49 10.72 -7.21
N ALA A 677 -10.67 9.66 -7.20
CA ALA A 677 -9.34 9.64 -7.81
C ALA A 677 -9.38 9.77 -9.34
N THR A 678 -10.41 9.24 -10.00
CA THR A 678 -10.58 9.34 -11.46
C THR A 678 -11.04 10.73 -11.92
N ALA A 679 -11.93 11.37 -11.15
CA ALA A 679 -12.32 12.76 -11.39
C ALA A 679 -11.13 13.72 -11.24
N LEU A 680 -10.33 13.48 -10.20
CA LEU A 680 -9.10 14.22 -9.92
C LEU A 680 -8.09 14.19 -11.07
N SER A 681 -7.78 13.00 -11.58
CA SER A 681 -6.81 12.85 -12.66
C SER A 681 -7.21 13.62 -13.91
N ALA A 682 -8.51 13.67 -14.23
CA ALA A 682 -9.03 14.42 -15.38
C ALA A 682 -8.94 15.95 -15.19
N ILE A 683 -9.22 16.45 -13.98
CA ILE A 683 -9.05 17.87 -13.64
C ILE A 683 -7.59 18.27 -13.81
N THR A 684 -6.65 17.49 -13.24
CA THR A 684 -5.21 17.74 -13.36
C THR A 684 -4.75 17.77 -14.81
N ALA A 685 -5.28 16.88 -15.68
CA ALA A 685 -4.97 16.90 -17.10
C ALA A 685 -5.47 18.17 -17.81
N ALA A 686 -6.71 18.60 -17.55
CA ALA A 686 -7.26 19.83 -18.13
C ALA A 686 -6.46 21.09 -17.71
N ILE A 687 -5.99 21.13 -16.46
CA ILE A 687 -5.16 22.22 -15.94
C ILE A 687 -3.85 22.36 -16.74
N VAL A 688 -3.23 21.27 -17.20
CA VAL A 688 -2.03 21.36 -18.07
C VAL A 688 -2.29 22.21 -19.31
N GLY A 689 -3.45 22.01 -19.95
CA GLY A 689 -3.87 22.82 -21.10
C GLY A 689 -4.11 24.29 -20.76
N VAL A 690 -4.70 24.56 -19.60
CA VAL A 690 -4.92 25.94 -19.11
C VAL A 690 -3.60 26.65 -18.80
N VAL A 691 -2.64 25.97 -18.19
CA VAL A 691 -1.33 26.58 -17.87
C VAL A 691 -0.53 26.85 -19.15
N LEU A 692 -0.67 26.00 -20.18
CA LEU A 692 -0.04 26.24 -21.48
C LEU A 692 -0.50 27.58 -22.11
N ASN A 693 -1.76 27.99 -21.92
CA ASN A 693 -2.24 29.31 -22.36
C ASN A 693 -1.41 30.46 -21.78
N LEU A 694 -0.90 30.32 -20.55
CA LEU A 694 -0.06 31.32 -19.89
C LEU A 694 1.38 31.37 -20.41
N ALA A 695 1.89 30.25 -20.94
CA ALA A 695 3.21 30.19 -21.56
C ALA A 695 3.22 30.78 -22.98
N VAL A 696 2.07 30.81 -23.64
CA VAL A 696 1.89 31.29 -25.02
C VAL A 696 1.40 32.74 -25.07
N TRP A 697 0.69 33.19 -24.03
CA TRP A 697 0.24 34.58 -23.84
C TRP A 697 1.40 35.46 -23.40
#